data_AF-A0A2E0R8X9-F1
#
_entry.id   AF-A0A2E0R8X9-F1
#
_cell.length_a   1.000
_cell.length_b   1.000
_cell.length_c   1.000
_cell.angle_alpha   90.00
_cell.angle_beta   90.00
_cell.angle_gamma   90.00
#
_symmetry.space_group_name_H-M   'P 1'
#
loop_
_entity.id
_entity.type
_entity.pdbx_description
1 polymer ?
#
loop_
_entity_poly.entity_id
_entity_poly.type
_entity_poly.pdbx_seq_one_letter_code
_entity_poly.pdbx_strand_id
1 'polypeptide(L)'
;MVLNLGAFYQGVNENDARERAKRKENAALYNEFIRLNPDASAKQREAYATELGGNSPFLRAAMPTADVMKSNVARRQQQVAAASQAKKYKALQQKISLMNDATTMFGNVYSSTGDLEQANKAVTDMFSGYLDGNDMLGISAAGTKKAQQDFDKDFATTYDLWQKQGSQASAVETWNKTYNPTFLKKWIPVATSELNRLEQQQLIKANTEAGNIGASSAADPSLKENFVKNFKTKYPRLSEEQIGEVMLTLDNREAQATKKINNDISMAKQGVKNLLAATLEDDPNYSNNMEVNALQTEAAVTDKLKTLFNANEVLVGKEPTTDDVKEVLDMVEKSLKAQIKIDDTKEAAKLKILAEQQEVDRFSPRFEDNNGNLDVKQQNDVEDNILTQLFPDVDTKNEENTIAKKMAKDKFLKDFRVASENWDISIKDPAVYGSIMQKMVDLIMDDNNGADGTFQDYFFIKAVNDYYSNTSLNTPEAVAFRSGLQSLGLDSLEQAQQLAEEGDTEIQLKWEETFKKVREDFRNKAFENFDKKIFNLQNLDEKADEFITEVPDRVETLITKDGVNLIANVEELINAPVSENGLKNLELKNTEVTASLKKVVNIGREVEDQISQIKSYLALPRFDQDPSLADTRASLENKLKQLEAGKGFVLNEAQQLKNAIMKIRSASKKVVETKVIDNNNLNPENIPDAVKDKATAIAFILKKNAENSGLNDVHNLKTSEERKEWIKDKLEIVGGEDTAGWIGGIFTDTSTEDALIRSVAEQLNIDIDTPSWSKGSQGRNKGRNNRQ
;
A
#
# COMPACT_ATOMS: atom_id res chain seq x y z
N MET A 1 5.48 -129.61 38.48
CA MET A 1 4.66 -128.38 38.53
C MET A 1 4.91 -127.61 37.26
N VAL A 2 4.04 -127.73 36.25
CA VAL A 2 4.17 -127.00 34.98
C VAL A 2 3.48 -125.66 35.16
N LEU A 3 4.24 -124.57 35.23
CA LEU A 3 3.73 -123.20 35.24
C LEU A 3 3.05 -122.93 33.88
N ASN A 4 1.74 -122.73 33.89
CA ASN A 4 0.94 -122.46 32.70
C ASN A 4 1.15 -121.00 32.22
N LEU A 5 2.30 -120.75 31.61
CA LEU A 5 2.72 -119.46 31.05
C LEU A 5 1.75 -118.95 29.96
N GLY A 6 1.09 -119.85 29.21
CA GLY A 6 0.15 -119.48 28.15
C GLY A 6 -1.10 -118.74 28.64
N ALA A 7 -1.68 -119.17 29.77
CA ALA A 7 -2.83 -118.50 30.39
C ALA A 7 -2.47 -117.12 30.97
N PHE A 8 -1.23 -116.95 31.44
CA PHE A 8 -0.70 -115.66 31.89
C PHE A 8 -0.55 -114.67 30.72
N TYR A 9 0.06 -115.09 29.60
CA TYR A 9 0.18 -114.23 28.42
C TYR A 9 -1.18 -113.86 27.80
N GLN A 10 -2.15 -114.76 27.81
CA GLN A 10 -3.50 -114.48 27.34
C GLN A 10 -4.23 -113.46 28.24
N GLY A 11 -4.10 -113.61 29.57
CA GLY A 11 -4.64 -112.64 30.53
C GLY A 11 -4.01 -111.25 30.41
N VAL A 12 -2.70 -111.17 30.15
CA VAL A 12 -1.99 -109.89 29.91
C VAL A 12 -2.50 -109.23 28.63
N ASN A 13 -2.65 -109.97 27.53
CA ASN A 13 -3.13 -109.42 26.25
C ASN A 13 -4.58 -108.95 26.31
N GLU A 14 -5.46 -109.69 27.00
CA GLU A 14 -6.85 -109.28 27.20
C GLU A 14 -6.97 -108.04 28.10
N ASN A 15 -6.13 -107.94 29.12
CA ASN A 15 -6.09 -106.76 29.99
C ASN A 15 -5.60 -105.53 29.23
N ASP A 16 -4.55 -105.69 28.41
CA ASP A 16 -4.04 -104.63 27.52
C ASP A 16 -5.09 -104.16 26.50
N ALA A 17 -5.87 -105.08 25.92
CA ALA A 17 -6.94 -104.75 25.00
C ALA A 17 -8.08 -103.96 25.69
N ARG A 18 -8.46 -104.38 26.90
CA ARG A 18 -9.48 -103.67 27.70
C ARG A 18 -9.00 -102.27 28.10
N GLU A 19 -7.76 -102.12 28.54
CA GLU A 19 -7.20 -100.82 28.91
C GLU A 19 -6.97 -99.91 27.68
N ARG A 20 -6.70 -100.46 26.49
CA ARG A 20 -6.71 -99.69 25.23
C ARG A 20 -8.11 -99.19 24.87
N ALA A 21 -9.13 -100.03 25.01
CA ALA A 21 -10.52 -99.66 24.76
C ALA A 21 -10.99 -98.53 25.70
N LYS A 22 -10.74 -98.67 27.01
CA LYS A 22 -11.03 -97.62 28.00
C LYS A 22 -10.32 -96.31 27.72
N ARG A 23 -9.04 -96.33 27.32
CA ARG A 23 -8.31 -95.10 26.93
C ARG A 23 -8.98 -94.39 25.76
N LYS A 24 -9.42 -95.14 24.76
CA LYS A 24 -10.11 -94.60 23.58
C LYS A 24 -11.46 -93.99 23.95
N GLU A 25 -12.23 -94.68 24.79
CA GLU A 25 -13.52 -94.21 25.29
C GLU A 25 -13.36 -92.94 26.14
N ASN A 26 -12.43 -92.93 27.09
CA ASN A 26 -12.16 -91.77 27.93
C ASN A 26 -11.69 -90.57 27.10
N ALA A 27 -10.80 -90.77 26.12
CA ALA A 27 -10.39 -89.70 25.21
C ALA A 27 -11.58 -89.16 24.38
N ALA A 28 -12.51 -90.01 23.97
CA ALA A 28 -13.72 -89.60 23.27
C ALA A 28 -14.64 -88.75 24.19
N LEU A 29 -14.86 -89.19 25.43
CA LEU A 29 -15.65 -88.46 26.43
C LEU A 29 -15.03 -87.10 26.76
N TYR A 30 -13.71 -87.03 26.91
CA TYR A 30 -13.00 -85.76 27.12
C TYR A 30 -13.20 -84.82 25.92
N ASN A 31 -13.03 -85.32 24.69
CA ASN A 31 -13.23 -84.51 23.49
C ASN A 31 -14.68 -84.03 23.36
N GLU A 32 -15.65 -84.85 23.72
CA GLU A 32 -17.06 -84.47 23.75
C GLU A 32 -17.34 -83.39 24.80
N PHE A 33 -16.77 -83.51 26.00
CA PHE A 33 -16.88 -82.49 27.05
C PHE A 33 -16.33 -81.14 26.58
N ILE A 34 -15.18 -81.11 25.90
CA ILE A 34 -14.62 -79.87 25.34
C ILE A 34 -15.50 -79.29 24.23
N ARG A 35 -16.12 -80.15 23.41
CA ARG A 35 -17.04 -79.72 22.34
C ARG A 35 -18.31 -79.09 22.91
N LEU A 36 -18.88 -79.69 23.95
CA LEU A 36 -20.11 -79.20 24.61
C LEU A 36 -19.84 -78.00 25.53
N ASN A 37 -18.62 -77.88 26.06
CA ASN A 37 -18.20 -76.83 26.98
C ASN A 37 -16.95 -76.10 26.46
N PRO A 38 -17.07 -75.36 25.34
CA PRO A 38 -15.92 -74.73 24.69
C PRO A 38 -15.22 -73.69 25.58
N ASP A 39 -15.93 -73.12 26.55
CA ASP A 39 -15.42 -72.08 27.46
C ASP A 39 -15.07 -72.62 28.86
N ALA A 40 -15.06 -73.95 29.06
CA ALA A 40 -14.63 -74.56 30.31
C ALA A 40 -13.18 -74.16 30.67
N SER A 41 -12.95 -73.77 31.92
CA SER A 41 -11.64 -73.39 32.44
C SER A 41 -10.65 -74.55 32.44
N ALA A 42 -9.34 -74.26 32.45
CA ALA A 42 -8.32 -75.31 32.50
C ALA A 42 -8.49 -76.24 33.71
N LYS A 43 -8.93 -75.69 34.86
CA LYS A 43 -9.22 -76.46 36.08
C LYS A 43 -10.41 -77.40 35.91
N GLN A 44 -11.47 -76.98 35.22
CA GLN A 44 -12.63 -77.84 34.93
C GLN A 44 -12.27 -78.96 33.95
N ARG A 45 -11.45 -78.64 32.94
CA ARG A 45 -10.92 -79.64 31.99
C ARG A 45 -10.00 -80.65 32.68
N GLU A 46 -9.18 -80.18 33.61
CA GLU A 46 -8.27 -81.02 34.39
C GLU A 46 -9.02 -81.90 35.40
N ALA A 47 -10.05 -81.36 36.07
CA ALA A 47 -10.92 -82.12 36.95
C ALA A 47 -11.63 -83.25 36.18
N TYR A 48 -12.20 -82.94 35.02
CA TYR A 48 -12.88 -83.95 34.19
C TYR A 48 -11.91 -84.99 33.61
N ALA A 49 -10.71 -84.58 33.20
CA ALA A 49 -9.68 -85.53 32.76
C ALA A 49 -9.15 -86.42 33.89
N THR A 50 -9.16 -85.92 35.13
CA THR A 50 -8.78 -86.68 36.33
C THR A 50 -9.88 -87.67 36.72
N GLU A 51 -11.16 -87.26 36.62
CA GLU A 51 -12.31 -88.13 36.82
C GLU A 51 -12.31 -89.30 35.83
N LEU A 52 -12.03 -89.04 34.55
CA LEU A 52 -11.91 -90.08 33.52
C LEU A 52 -10.68 -90.97 33.69
N GLY A 53 -9.55 -90.43 34.19
CA GLY A 53 -8.31 -91.18 34.39
C GLY A 53 -8.28 -92.03 35.67
N GLY A 54 -9.05 -91.65 36.69
CA GLY A 54 -9.02 -92.26 38.02
C GLY A 54 -7.61 -92.29 38.62
N ASN A 55 -7.34 -93.29 39.47
CA ASN A 55 -6.01 -93.53 40.05
C ASN A 55 -5.05 -94.28 39.13
N SER A 56 -5.39 -94.49 37.85
CA SER A 56 -4.54 -95.23 36.90
C SER A 56 -3.61 -94.29 36.14
N PRO A 57 -2.27 -94.35 36.36
CA PRO A 57 -1.32 -93.54 35.60
C PRO A 57 -1.41 -93.82 34.09
N PHE A 58 -1.77 -95.06 33.74
CA PHE A 58 -1.89 -95.52 32.37
C PHE A 58 -3.10 -94.94 31.63
N LEU A 59 -4.24 -94.81 32.31
CA LEU A 59 -5.44 -94.16 31.75
C LEU A 59 -5.27 -92.64 31.70
N ARG A 60 -4.61 -92.04 32.70
CA ARG A 60 -4.32 -90.59 32.72
C ARG A 60 -3.36 -90.16 31.62
N ALA A 61 -2.42 -91.02 31.22
CA ALA A 61 -1.47 -90.75 30.13
C ALA A 61 -2.13 -90.56 28.76
N ALA A 62 -3.36 -91.05 28.55
CA ALA A 62 -4.13 -90.85 27.33
C ALA A 62 -4.85 -89.49 27.26
N MET A 63 -4.80 -88.69 28.34
CA MET A 63 -5.45 -87.40 28.44
C MET A 63 -4.46 -86.25 28.26
N PRO A 64 -4.91 -85.05 27.82
CA PRO A 64 -4.03 -83.90 27.76
C PRO A 64 -3.47 -83.53 29.14
N THR A 65 -2.22 -83.06 29.14
CA THR A 65 -1.56 -82.48 30.32
C THR A 65 -2.18 -81.13 30.69
N ALA A 66 -1.99 -80.69 31.93
CA ALA A 66 -2.46 -79.39 32.41
C ALA A 66 -1.96 -78.21 31.53
N ASP A 67 -0.73 -78.26 31.04
CA ASP A 67 -0.16 -77.19 30.20
C ASP A 67 -0.80 -77.14 28.81
N VAL A 68 -1.07 -78.30 28.20
CA VAL A 68 -1.83 -78.40 26.95
C VAL A 68 -3.27 -77.89 27.13
N MET A 69 -3.90 -78.15 28.27
CA MET A 69 -5.23 -77.62 28.59
C MET A 69 -5.22 -76.10 28.75
N LYS A 70 -4.25 -75.55 29.50
CA LYS A 70 -4.06 -74.10 29.67
C LYS A 70 -3.81 -73.40 28.33
N SER A 71 -2.93 -73.96 27.50
CA SER A 71 -2.63 -73.42 26.16
C SER A 71 -3.88 -73.39 25.26
N ASN A 72 -4.68 -74.47 25.27
CA ASN A 72 -5.92 -74.51 24.50
C ASN A 72 -6.98 -73.51 24.97
N VAL A 73 -7.12 -73.31 26.28
CA VAL A 73 -8.02 -72.29 26.86
C VAL A 73 -7.55 -70.88 26.48
N ALA A 74 -6.26 -70.59 26.61
CA ALA A 74 -5.69 -69.30 26.21
C ALA A 74 -5.91 -69.01 24.72
N ARG A 75 -5.67 -70.00 23.84
CA ARG A 75 -5.95 -69.89 22.40
C ARG A 75 -7.42 -69.59 22.10
N ARG A 76 -8.35 -70.25 22.82
CA ARG A 76 -9.79 -70.01 22.68
C ARG A 76 -10.18 -68.59 23.14
N GLN A 77 -9.65 -68.13 24.27
CA GLN A 77 -9.88 -66.77 24.76
C GLN A 77 -9.39 -65.72 23.76
N GLN A 78 -8.21 -65.92 23.16
CA GLN A 78 -7.71 -65.06 22.09
C GLN A 78 -8.63 -65.07 20.85
N GLN A 79 -9.12 -66.24 20.42
CA GLN A 79 -10.05 -66.33 19.29
C GLN A 79 -11.39 -65.62 19.56
N VAL A 80 -11.94 -65.74 20.77
CA VAL A 80 -13.18 -65.06 21.17
C VAL A 80 -12.97 -63.55 21.25
N ALA A 81 -11.83 -63.10 21.80
CA ALA A 81 -11.47 -61.68 21.85
C ALA A 81 -11.29 -61.10 20.44
N ALA A 82 -10.56 -61.80 19.55
CA ALA A 82 -10.37 -61.40 18.16
C ALA A 82 -11.70 -61.37 17.39
N ALA A 83 -12.59 -62.36 17.57
CA ALA A 83 -13.91 -62.38 16.96
C ALA A 83 -14.81 -61.23 17.47
N SER A 84 -14.72 -60.89 18.76
CA SER A 84 -15.42 -59.74 19.33
C SER A 84 -14.90 -58.41 18.76
N GLN A 85 -13.58 -58.25 18.66
CA GLN A 85 -12.97 -57.08 18.01
C GLN A 85 -13.37 -56.99 16.54
N ALA A 86 -13.32 -58.08 15.77
CA ALA A 86 -13.74 -58.10 14.37
C ALA A 86 -15.21 -57.69 14.19
N LYS A 87 -16.10 -58.12 15.09
CA LYS A 87 -17.50 -57.66 15.11
C LYS A 87 -17.60 -56.15 15.36
N LYS A 88 -16.84 -55.62 16.33
CA LYS A 88 -16.79 -54.17 16.61
C LYS A 88 -16.26 -53.38 15.41
N TYR A 89 -15.19 -53.83 14.76
CA TYR A 89 -14.64 -53.19 13.56
C TYR A 89 -15.63 -53.22 12.39
N LYS A 90 -16.32 -54.34 12.16
CA LYS A 90 -17.34 -54.44 11.11
C LYS A 90 -18.51 -53.49 11.37
N ALA A 91 -18.97 -53.39 12.61
CA ALA A 91 -20.02 -52.45 13.01
C ALA A 91 -19.57 -50.98 12.82
N LEU A 92 -18.32 -50.67 13.18
CA LEU A 92 -17.74 -49.34 12.96
C LEU A 92 -17.63 -48.99 11.47
N GLN A 93 -17.17 -49.92 10.62
CA GLN A 93 -17.11 -49.71 9.17
C GLN A 93 -18.49 -49.47 8.55
N GLN A 94 -19.50 -50.22 9.01
CA GLN A 94 -20.90 -50.00 8.60
C GLN A 94 -21.39 -48.62 9.04
N LYS A 95 -21.09 -48.21 10.27
CA LYS A 95 -21.42 -46.86 10.78
C LYS A 95 -20.77 -45.76 9.93
N ILE A 96 -19.48 -45.89 9.63
CA ILE A 96 -18.75 -44.92 8.77
C ILE A 96 -19.38 -44.85 7.37
N SER A 97 -19.74 -45.99 6.76
CA SER A 97 -20.42 -46.01 5.46
C SER A 97 -21.75 -45.26 5.51
N LEU A 98 -22.57 -45.53 6.53
CA LEU A 98 -23.86 -44.84 6.72
C LEU A 98 -23.67 -43.34 6.94
N MET A 99 -22.67 -42.92 7.71
CA MET A 99 -22.35 -41.51 7.90
C MET A 99 -21.93 -40.83 6.59
N ASN A 100 -21.17 -41.51 5.72
CA ASN A 100 -20.79 -40.97 4.41
C ASN A 100 -22.00 -40.83 3.47
N ASP A 101 -22.89 -41.81 3.46
CA ASP A 101 -24.14 -41.77 2.69
C ASP A 101 -25.06 -40.65 3.19
N ALA A 102 -25.19 -40.53 4.52
CA ALA A 102 -25.94 -39.45 5.17
C ALA A 102 -25.32 -38.07 4.89
N THR A 103 -24.00 -37.95 4.89
CA THR A 103 -23.27 -36.71 4.53
C THR A 103 -23.54 -36.33 3.07
N THR A 104 -23.58 -37.31 2.17
CA THR A 104 -23.89 -37.08 0.76
C THR A 104 -25.34 -36.67 0.56
N MET A 105 -26.27 -37.34 1.25
CA MET A 105 -27.70 -36.97 1.22
C MET A 105 -27.91 -35.57 1.77
N PHE A 106 -27.32 -35.26 2.94
CA PHE A 106 -27.33 -33.93 3.52
C PHE A 106 -26.83 -32.90 2.52
N GLY A 107 -25.64 -33.13 1.96
CA GLY A 107 -25.01 -32.22 1.01
C GLY A 107 -25.90 -31.96 -0.21
N ASN A 108 -26.48 -33.01 -0.79
CA ASN A 108 -27.35 -32.89 -1.97
C ASN A 108 -28.65 -32.11 -1.66
N VAL A 109 -29.32 -32.43 -0.55
CA VAL A 109 -30.54 -31.72 -0.14
C VAL A 109 -30.20 -30.27 0.16
N TYR A 110 -29.14 -30.02 0.93
CA TYR A 110 -28.70 -28.68 1.28
C TYR A 110 -28.27 -27.87 0.05
N SER A 111 -27.58 -28.46 -0.93
CA SER A 111 -27.25 -27.81 -2.21
C SER A 111 -28.51 -27.40 -2.98
N SER A 112 -29.56 -28.23 -2.95
CA SER A 112 -30.79 -27.97 -3.69
C SER A 112 -31.73 -26.96 -3.02
N THR A 113 -31.81 -26.97 -1.68
CA THR A 113 -32.77 -26.14 -0.92
C THR A 113 -32.11 -24.94 -0.24
N GLY A 114 -30.83 -25.07 0.12
CA GLY A 114 -30.08 -24.20 1.02
C GLY A 114 -30.67 -24.06 2.41
N ASP A 115 -31.53 -25.00 2.80
CA ASP A 115 -32.19 -25.05 4.09
C ASP A 115 -31.56 -26.18 4.94
N LEU A 116 -30.88 -25.79 6.01
CA LEU A 116 -30.23 -26.71 6.93
C LEU A 116 -31.24 -27.59 7.67
N GLU A 117 -32.43 -27.09 7.98
CA GLU A 117 -33.45 -27.86 8.69
C GLU A 117 -34.03 -28.94 7.78
N GLN A 118 -34.28 -28.63 6.52
CA GLN A 118 -34.73 -29.62 5.54
C GLN A 118 -33.67 -30.69 5.28
N ALA A 119 -32.39 -30.32 5.17
CA ALA A 119 -31.30 -31.27 4.99
C ALA A 119 -31.13 -32.18 6.22
N ASN A 120 -31.17 -31.61 7.44
CA ASN A 120 -31.13 -32.38 8.69
C ASN A 120 -32.32 -33.32 8.81
N LYS A 121 -33.52 -32.85 8.46
CA LYS A 121 -34.74 -33.67 8.47
C LYS A 121 -34.64 -34.82 7.48
N ALA A 122 -34.18 -34.57 6.25
CA ALA A 122 -34.04 -35.61 5.23
C ALA A 122 -33.08 -36.74 5.67
N VAL A 123 -31.97 -36.39 6.32
CA VAL A 123 -31.06 -37.37 6.92
C VAL A 123 -31.72 -38.09 8.09
N THR A 124 -32.37 -37.36 8.99
CA THR A 124 -33.03 -37.95 10.16
C THR A 124 -34.12 -38.93 9.74
N ASP A 125 -34.95 -38.58 8.76
CA ASP A 125 -36.03 -39.42 8.26
C ASP A 125 -35.49 -40.73 7.64
N MET A 126 -34.37 -40.67 6.92
CA MET A 126 -33.81 -41.83 6.20
C MET A 126 -32.87 -42.70 7.05
N PHE A 127 -32.19 -42.11 8.05
CA PHE A 127 -31.18 -42.78 8.86
C PHE A 127 -31.53 -42.85 10.36
N SER A 128 -32.77 -42.53 10.73
CA SER A 128 -33.25 -42.62 12.12
C SER A 128 -32.98 -43.99 12.75
N GLY A 129 -32.50 -43.98 13.99
CA GLY A 129 -32.19 -45.18 14.76
C GLY A 129 -30.82 -45.81 14.50
N TYR A 130 -30.09 -45.38 13.46
CA TYR A 130 -28.72 -45.82 13.17
C TYR A 130 -27.65 -44.80 13.54
N LEU A 131 -28.03 -43.52 13.61
CA LEU A 131 -27.17 -42.39 13.92
C LEU A 131 -27.60 -41.73 15.22
N ASP A 132 -26.63 -41.32 16.04
CA ASP A 132 -26.87 -40.54 17.25
C ASP A 132 -26.74 -39.03 17.00
N GLY A 133 -27.05 -38.20 18.00
CA GLY A 133 -27.01 -36.75 17.87
C GLY A 133 -25.61 -36.18 17.56
N ASN A 134 -24.55 -36.84 18.04
CA ASN A 134 -23.17 -36.43 17.76
C ASN A 134 -22.79 -36.76 16.31
N ASP A 135 -23.26 -37.89 15.78
CA ASP A 135 -23.09 -38.24 14.37
C ASP A 135 -23.77 -37.20 13.46
N MET A 136 -24.97 -36.74 13.83
CA MET A 136 -25.72 -35.74 13.07
C MET A 136 -25.01 -34.38 12.98
N LEU A 137 -24.35 -33.95 14.06
CA LEU A 137 -23.52 -32.74 14.04
C LEU A 137 -22.35 -32.88 13.05
N GLY A 138 -21.64 -34.01 13.09
CA GLY A 138 -20.56 -34.31 12.15
C GLY A 138 -21.02 -34.36 10.69
N ILE A 139 -22.17 -34.99 10.44
CA ILE A 139 -22.79 -35.11 9.12
C ILE A 139 -23.22 -33.74 8.58
N SER A 140 -23.85 -32.91 9.40
CA SER A 140 -24.28 -31.56 9.01
C SER A 140 -23.08 -30.68 8.64
N ALA A 141 -22.01 -30.71 9.44
CA ALA A 141 -20.80 -29.95 9.17
C ALA A 141 -20.07 -30.43 7.90
N ALA A 142 -19.87 -31.75 7.76
CA ALA A 142 -19.23 -32.34 6.58
C ALA A 142 -20.08 -32.17 5.32
N GLY A 143 -21.40 -32.31 5.44
CA GLY A 143 -22.36 -32.18 4.35
C GLY A 143 -22.48 -30.76 3.85
N THR A 144 -22.49 -29.77 4.76
CA THR A 144 -22.41 -28.33 4.41
C THR A 144 -21.13 -28.02 3.63
N LYS A 145 -19.98 -28.53 4.09
CA LYS A 145 -18.70 -28.34 3.39
C LYS A 145 -18.72 -28.98 2.00
N LYS A 146 -19.24 -30.20 1.88
CA LYS A 146 -19.37 -30.90 0.60
C LYS A 146 -20.30 -30.16 -0.36
N ALA A 147 -21.46 -29.69 0.11
CA ALA A 147 -22.41 -28.91 -0.67
C ALA A 147 -21.77 -27.64 -1.26
N GLN A 148 -21.00 -26.90 -0.46
CA GLN A 148 -20.28 -25.72 -0.94
C GLN A 148 -19.19 -26.09 -1.95
N GLN A 149 -18.45 -27.19 -1.73
CA GLN A 149 -17.40 -27.64 -2.66
C GLN A 149 -17.97 -28.05 -4.02
N ASP A 150 -19.07 -28.81 -4.02
CA ASP A 150 -19.74 -29.25 -5.24
C ASP A 150 -20.33 -28.04 -5.98
N PHE A 151 -20.98 -27.10 -5.25
CA PHE A 151 -21.43 -25.83 -5.83
C PHE A 151 -20.29 -25.00 -6.42
N ASP A 152 -19.19 -24.80 -5.69
CA ASP A 152 -18.04 -24.01 -6.15
C ASP A 152 -17.45 -24.59 -7.44
N LYS A 153 -17.36 -25.92 -7.53
CA LYS A 153 -16.84 -26.62 -8.70
C LYS A 153 -17.73 -26.39 -9.93
N ASP A 154 -19.05 -26.50 -9.75
CA ASP A 154 -20.00 -26.33 -10.86
C ASP A 154 -20.11 -24.85 -11.26
N PHE A 155 -20.20 -23.96 -10.29
CA PHE A 155 -20.33 -22.52 -10.51
C PHE A 155 -19.07 -21.90 -11.12
N ALA A 156 -17.88 -22.44 -10.87
CA ALA A 156 -16.65 -21.98 -11.51
C ALA A 156 -16.76 -21.95 -13.04
N THR A 157 -17.47 -22.91 -13.64
CA THR A 157 -17.70 -22.95 -15.09
C THR A 157 -18.64 -21.82 -15.54
N THR A 158 -19.71 -21.57 -14.79
CA THR A 158 -20.63 -20.44 -15.03
C THR A 158 -19.89 -19.10 -14.94
N TYR A 159 -19.03 -18.95 -13.94
CA TYR A 159 -18.21 -17.77 -13.74
C TYR A 159 -17.21 -17.54 -14.89
N ASP A 160 -16.50 -18.58 -15.33
CA ASP A 160 -15.55 -18.50 -16.45
C ASP A 160 -16.26 -18.15 -17.78
N LEU A 161 -17.42 -18.74 -18.05
CA LEU A 161 -18.24 -18.38 -19.21
C LEU A 161 -18.70 -16.92 -19.15
N TRP A 162 -19.12 -16.44 -17.98
CA TRP A 162 -19.50 -15.05 -17.78
C TRP A 162 -18.33 -14.10 -18.05
N GLN A 163 -17.13 -14.42 -17.57
CA GLN A 163 -15.92 -13.64 -17.88
C GLN A 163 -15.65 -13.59 -19.39
N LYS A 164 -15.73 -14.73 -20.07
CA LYS A 164 -15.51 -14.83 -21.53
C LYS A 164 -16.56 -14.09 -22.35
N GLN A 165 -17.80 -14.02 -21.86
CA GLN A 165 -18.89 -13.25 -22.49
C GLN A 165 -18.85 -11.76 -22.14
N GLY A 166 -17.78 -11.30 -21.50
CA GLY A 166 -17.50 -9.90 -21.23
C GLY A 166 -18.08 -9.39 -19.93
N SER A 167 -18.49 -10.26 -18.99
CA SER A 167 -18.83 -9.92 -17.60
C SER A 167 -20.00 -8.94 -17.45
N GLN A 168 -21.22 -9.31 -17.82
CA GLN A 168 -22.40 -8.42 -17.73
C GLN A 168 -22.96 -8.33 -16.29
N ALA A 169 -23.35 -7.15 -15.84
CA ALA A 169 -23.90 -6.94 -14.48
C ALA A 169 -25.24 -7.67 -14.26
N SER A 170 -26.10 -7.68 -15.29
CA SER A 170 -27.39 -8.37 -15.27
C SER A 170 -27.28 -9.89 -15.03
N ALA A 171 -26.13 -10.50 -15.37
CA ALA A 171 -25.89 -11.90 -15.08
C ALA A 171 -25.74 -12.14 -13.57
N VAL A 172 -25.11 -11.21 -12.83
CA VAL A 172 -24.95 -11.31 -11.37
C VAL A 172 -26.31 -11.24 -10.66
N GLU A 173 -27.20 -10.37 -11.12
CA GLU A 173 -28.59 -10.31 -10.65
C GLU A 173 -29.35 -11.61 -10.95
N THR A 174 -29.11 -12.19 -12.13
CA THR A 174 -29.72 -13.47 -12.52
C THR A 174 -29.22 -14.58 -11.60
N TRP A 175 -27.93 -14.59 -11.24
CA TRP A 175 -27.40 -15.59 -10.32
C TRP A 175 -28.08 -15.57 -8.96
N ASN A 176 -28.32 -14.38 -8.39
CA ASN A 176 -29.05 -14.24 -7.12
C ASN A 176 -30.49 -14.78 -7.17
N LYS A 177 -31.08 -14.88 -8.37
CA LYS A 177 -32.42 -15.46 -8.60
C LYS A 177 -32.37 -16.95 -8.93
N THR A 178 -31.31 -17.42 -9.58
CA THR A 178 -31.19 -18.80 -10.08
C THR A 178 -30.51 -19.73 -9.08
N TYR A 179 -29.56 -19.24 -8.30
CA TYR A 179 -28.78 -20.04 -7.35
C TYR A 179 -29.06 -19.62 -5.92
N ASN A 180 -28.77 -20.52 -4.98
CA ASN A 180 -28.96 -20.21 -3.58
C ASN A 180 -27.97 -19.11 -3.10
N PRO A 181 -28.46 -18.00 -2.49
CA PRO A 181 -27.61 -16.91 -2.03
C PRO A 181 -26.52 -17.34 -1.04
N THR A 182 -26.76 -18.39 -0.24
CA THR A 182 -25.79 -18.89 0.75
C THR A 182 -24.50 -19.36 0.09
N PHE A 183 -24.59 -20.10 -1.02
CA PHE A 183 -23.41 -20.62 -1.72
C PHE A 183 -22.74 -19.59 -2.63
N LEU A 184 -23.48 -18.56 -3.04
CA LEU A 184 -22.97 -17.44 -3.85
C LEU A 184 -22.08 -16.46 -3.08
N LYS A 185 -22.06 -16.51 -1.73
CA LYS A 185 -21.33 -15.54 -0.88
C LYS A 185 -19.86 -15.33 -1.28
N LYS A 186 -19.19 -16.37 -1.78
CA LYS A 186 -17.79 -16.28 -2.27
C LYS A 186 -17.69 -15.67 -3.67
N TRP A 187 -18.66 -15.90 -4.53
CA TRP A 187 -18.61 -15.55 -5.95
C TRP A 187 -19.09 -14.14 -6.26
N ILE A 188 -20.10 -13.65 -5.52
CA ILE A 188 -20.63 -12.29 -5.73
C ILE A 188 -19.53 -11.23 -5.54
N PRO A 189 -18.72 -11.23 -4.46
CA PRO A 189 -17.65 -10.23 -4.30
C PRO A 189 -16.60 -10.30 -5.41
N VAL A 190 -16.27 -11.50 -5.88
CA VAL A 190 -15.28 -11.72 -6.95
C VAL A 190 -15.83 -11.20 -8.28
N ALA A 191 -17.12 -11.41 -8.57
CA ALA A 191 -17.78 -10.85 -9.74
C ALA A 191 -17.90 -9.33 -9.67
N THR A 192 -18.28 -8.77 -8.52
CA THR A 192 -18.33 -7.31 -8.30
C THR A 192 -16.96 -6.67 -8.51
N SER A 193 -15.89 -7.27 -8.00
CA SER A 193 -14.53 -6.74 -8.20
C SER A 193 -14.13 -6.74 -9.68
N GLU A 194 -14.51 -7.78 -10.43
CA GLU A 194 -14.21 -7.87 -11.86
C GLU A 194 -15.02 -6.86 -12.68
N LEU A 195 -16.29 -6.62 -12.32
CA LEU A 195 -17.12 -5.57 -12.92
C LEU A 195 -16.49 -4.19 -12.72
N ASN A 196 -16.10 -3.86 -11.49
CA ASN A 196 -15.46 -2.58 -11.16
C ASN A 196 -14.13 -2.42 -11.91
N ARG A 197 -13.34 -3.50 -12.04
CA ARG A 197 -12.08 -3.48 -12.81
C ARG A 197 -12.34 -3.15 -14.28
N LEU A 198 -13.37 -3.74 -14.89
CA LEU A 198 -13.73 -3.50 -16.29
C LEU A 198 -14.29 -2.08 -16.51
N GLU A 199 -15.08 -1.58 -15.56
CA GLU A 199 -15.56 -0.20 -15.55
C GLU A 199 -14.40 0.79 -15.53
N GLN A 200 -13.44 0.62 -14.61
CA GLN A 200 -12.23 1.44 -14.54
C GLN A 200 -11.41 1.39 -15.83
N GLN A 201 -11.29 0.22 -16.46
CA GLN A 201 -10.62 0.11 -17.76
C GLN A 201 -11.35 0.85 -18.88
N GLN A 202 -12.70 0.86 -18.86
CA GLN A 202 -13.46 1.67 -19.81
C GLN A 202 -13.28 3.16 -19.54
N LEU A 203 -13.24 3.59 -18.29
CA LEU A 203 -13.07 4.99 -17.91
C LEU A 203 -11.73 5.53 -18.41
N ILE A 204 -10.64 4.79 -18.18
CA ILE A 204 -9.30 5.17 -18.66
C ILE A 204 -9.26 5.29 -20.19
N LYS A 205 -9.85 4.32 -20.90
CA LYS A 205 -9.91 4.34 -22.38
C LYS A 205 -10.74 5.52 -22.88
N ALA A 206 -11.90 5.77 -22.25
CA ALA A 206 -12.79 6.86 -22.60
C ALA A 206 -12.13 8.23 -22.36
N ASN A 207 -11.45 8.42 -21.21
CA ASN A 207 -10.68 9.64 -20.92
C ASN A 207 -9.52 9.85 -21.90
N THR A 208 -8.80 8.79 -22.26
CA THR A 208 -7.72 8.87 -23.25
C THR A 208 -8.26 9.28 -24.62
N GLU A 209 -9.34 8.65 -25.08
CA GLU A 209 -9.97 8.98 -26.35
C GLU A 209 -10.58 10.37 -26.35
N ALA A 210 -11.27 10.77 -25.28
CA ALA A 210 -11.80 12.11 -25.09
C ALA A 210 -10.70 13.17 -25.15
N GLY A 211 -9.53 12.91 -24.55
CA GLY A 211 -8.39 13.81 -24.63
C GLY A 211 -7.87 13.99 -26.06
N ASN A 212 -7.74 12.90 -26.81
CA ASN A 212 -7.28 12.94 -28.20
C ASN A 212 -8.31 13.61 -29.13
N ILE A 213 -9.59 13.31 -28.93
CA ILE A 213 -10.68 13.90 -29.71
C ILE A 213 -10.82 15.37 -29.37
N GLY A 214 -10.77 15.77 -28.10
CA GLY A 214 -10.85 17.18 -27.70
C GLY A 214 -9.72 18.02 -28.31
N ALA A 215 -8.50 17.48 -28.37
CA ALA A 215 -7.39 18.15 -29.06
C ALA A 215 -7.66 18.34 -30.57
N SER A 216 -8.35 17.39 -31.20
CA SER A 216 -8.62 17.39 -32.64
C SER A 216 -9.93 18.12 -33.01
N SER A 217 -10.90 18.16 -32.11
CA SER A 217 -12.24 18.70 -32.38
C SER A 217 -12.26 20.22 -32.50
N ALA A 218 -11.26 20.90 -31.92
CA ALA A 218 -11.02 22.32 -32.15
C ALA A 218 -10.73 22.64 -33.64
N ALA A 219 -10.27 21.67 -34.42
CA ALA A 219 -10.12 21.79 -35.87
C ALA A 219 -11.29 21.17 -36.64
N ASP A 220 -11.89 20.10 -36.13
CA ASP A 220 -13.05 19.42 -36.73
C ASP A 220 -14.13 19.08 -35.67
N PRO A 221 -15.14 19.95 -35.48
CA PRO A 221 -16.21 19.74 -34.50
C PRO A 221 -17.02 18.45 -34.71
N SER A 222 -17.03 17.89 -35.93
CA SER A 222 -17.79 16.66 -36.22
C SER A 222 -17.23 15.44 -35.47
N LEU A 223 -15.96 15.46 -35.08
CA LEU A 223 -15.33 14.42 -34.27
C LEU A 223 -15.95 14.35 -32.87
N LYS A 224 -16.21 15.51 -32.26
CA LYS A 224 -16.87 15.62 -30.96
C LYS A 224 -18.29 15.08 -31.03
N GLU A 225 -19.08 15.51 -32.02
CA GLU A 225 -20.45 15.04 -32.20
C GLU A 225 -20.51 13.51 -32.38
N ASN A 226 -19.63 12.96 -33.21
CA ASN A 226 -19.54 11.51 -33.43
C ASN A 226 -19.13 10.75 -32.16
N PHE A 227 -18.21 11.30 -31.37
CA PHE A 227 -17.81 10.69 -30.10
C PHE A 227 -18.97 10.67 -29.10
N VAL A 228 -19.61 11.82 -28.87
CA VAL A 228 -20.73 11.96 -27.94
C VAL A 228 -21.89 11.05 -28.34
N LYS A 229 -22.25 11.03 -29.63
CA LYS A 229 -23.34 10.19 -30.16
C LYS A 229 -23.12 8.70 -29.94
N ASN A 230 -21.87 8.23 -30.03
CA ASN A 230 -21.54 6.81 -29.91
C ASN A 230 -21.02 6.42 -28.52
N PHE A 231 -20.94 7.36 -27.58
CA PHE A 231 -20.24 7.19 -26.31
C PHE A 231 -20.81 6.03 -25.48
N LYS A 232 -22.13 6.05 -25.21
CA LYS A 232 -22.81 5.01 -24.40
C LYS A 232 -22.74 3.63 -25.06
N THR A 233 -22.70 3.56 -26.38
CA THR A 233 -22.56 2.30 -27.13
C THR A 233 -21.15 1.73 -26.98
N LYS A 234 -20.13 2.58 -27.00
CA LYS A 234 -18.72 2.19 -26.92
C LYS A 234 -18.27 1.91 -25.48
N TYR A 235 -18.81 2.65 -24.52
CA TYR A 235 -18.49 2.58 -23.10
C TYR A 235 -19.74 2.31 -22.23
N PRO A 236 -20.41 1.16 -22.42
CA PRO A 236 -21.70 0.89 -21.78
C PRO A 236 -21.65 0.66 -20.27
N ARG A 237 -20.45 0.61 -19.66
CA ARG A 237 -20.27 0.32 -18.23
C ARG A 237 -20.09 1.57 -17.38
N LEU A 238 -19.92 2.74 -18.00
CA LEU A 238 -19.69 3.97 -17.26
C LEU A 238 -20.98 4.48 -16.64
N SER A 239 -20.90 4.91 -15.37
CA SER A 239 -21.99 5.61 -14.69
C SER A 239 -22.21 7.00 -15.29
N GLU A 240 -23.41 7.59 -15.16
CA GLU A 240 -23.67 8.94 -15.70
C GLU A 240 -22.70 10.00 -15.14
N GLU A 241 -22.23 9.83 -13.90
CA GLU A 241 -21.22 10.69 -13.29
C GLU A 241 -19.87 10.58 -14.01
N GLN A 242 -19.40 9.36 -14.26
CA GLN A 242 -18.17 9.10 -15.03
C GLN A 242 -18.29 9.56 -16.48
N ILE A 243 -19.46 9.43 -17.09
CA ILE A 243 -19.73 10.01 -18.41
C ILE A 243 -19.51 11.53 -18.33
N GLY A 244 -20.04 12.20 -17.30
CA GLY A 244 -19.82 13.61 -17.04
C GLY A 244 -18.33 13.98 -16.93
N GLU A 245 -17.54 13.19 -16.19
CA GLU A 245 -16.08 13.39 -16.07
C GLU A 245 -15.36 13.31 -17.43
N VAL A 246 -15.71 12.33 -18.26
CA VAL A 246 -15.11 12.16 -19.58
C VAL A 246 -15.51 13.32 -20.51
N MET A 247 -16.76 13.80 -20.42
CA MET A 247 -17.22 14.96 -21.20
C MET A 247 -16.52 16.25 -20.75
N LEU A 248 -16.29 16.44 -19.45
CA LEU A 248 -15.48 17.56 -18.95
C LEU A 248 -14.04 17.49 -19.47
N THR A 249 -13.44 16.30 -19.53
CA THR A 249 -12.10 16.10 -20.11
C THR A 249 -12.07 16.49 -21.59
N LEU A 250 -13.08 16.07 -22.35
CA LEU A 250 -13.26 16.43 -23.76
C LEU A 250 -13.33 17.95 -23.95
N ASP A 251 -14.23 18.61 -23.22
CA ASP A 251 -14.48 20.06 -23.30
C ASP A 251 -13.24 20.87 -22.90
N ASN A 252 -12.57 20.48 -21.81
CA ASN A 252 -11.35 21.16 -21.35
C ASN A 252 -10.21 21.07 -22.38
N ARG A 253 -10.05 19.90 -23.03
CA ARG A 253 -9.01 19.71 -24.06
C ARG A 253 -9.33 20.47 -25.34
N GLU A 254 -10.60 20.52 -25.73
CA GLU A 254 -11.06 21.35 -26.84
C GLU A 254 -10.82 22.84 -26.58
N ALA A 255 -11.13 23.33 -25.38
CA ALA A 255 -10.86 24.72 -25.00
C ALA A 255 -9.36 25.05 -25.03
N GLN A 256 -8.50 24.15 -24.54
CA GLN A 256 -7.04 24.31 -24.61
C GLN A 256 -6.53 24.34 -26.06
N ALA A 257 -6.98 23.42 -26.90
CA ALA A 257 -6.59 23.36 -28.31
C ALA A 257 -7.07 24.60 -29.07
N THR A 258 -8.29 25.08 -28.80
CA THR A 258 -8.83 26.34 -29.35
C THR A 258 -7.97 27.53 -28.94
N LYS A 259 -7.57 27.62 -27.67
CA LYS A 259 -6.68 28.67 -27.17
C LYS A 259 -5.32 28.63 -27.87
N LYS A 260 -4.75 27.44 -28.08
CA LYS A 260 -3.49 27.27 -28.82
C LYS A 260 -3.63 27.75 -30.27
N ILE A 261 -4.68 27.33 -30.97
CA ILE A 261 -4.99 27.78 -32.34
C ILE A 261 -5.08 29.31 -32.40
N ASN A 262 -5.77 29.94 -31.44
CA ASN A 262 -5.90 31.39 -31.40
C ASN A 262 -4.57 32.10 -31.13
N ASN A 263 -3.72 31.54 -30.26
CA ASN A 263 -2.38 32.05 -30.02
C ASN A 263 -1.50 31.93 -31.27
N ASP A 264 -1.56 30.79 -31.98
CA ASP A 264 -0.81 30.56 -33.22
C ASP A 264 -1.25 31.53 -34.33
N ILE A 265 -2.56 31.82 -34.44
CA ILE A 265 -3.10 32.86 -35.32
C ILE A 265 -2.55 34.23 -34.93
N SER A 266 -2.54 34.57 -33.64
CA SER A 266 -1.99 35.84 -33.13
C SER A 266 -0.50 35.98 -33.43
N MET A 267 0.28 34.91 -33.29
CA MET A 267 1.69 34.88 -33.66
C MET A 267 1.91 35.04 -35.17
N ALA A 268 1.08 34.40 -36.00
CA ALA A 268 1.14 34.58 -37.45
C ALA A 268 0.87 36.05 -37.85
N LYS A 269 -0.12 36.69 -37.22
CA LYS A 269 -0.38 38.14 -37.37
C LYS A 269 0.81 38.98 -36.92
N GLN A 270 1.42 38.65 -35.79
CA GLN A 270 2.62 39.33 -35.29
C GLN A 270 3.83 39.13 -36.23
N GLY A 271 3.96 37.98 -36.89
CA GLY A 271 4.95 37.74 -37.93
C GLY A 271 4.80 38.71 -39.11
N VAL A 272 3.57 38.96 -39.57
CA VAL A 272 3.31 40.01 -40.57
C VAL A 272 3.67 41.40 -40.05
N LYS A 273 3.34 41.69 -38.78
CA LYS A 273 3.69 42.97 -38.14
C LYS A 273 5.20 43.20 -38.05
N ASN A 274 5.97 42.17 -37.72
CA ASN A 274 7.43 42.25 -37.68
C ASN A 274 8.00 42.46 -39.09
N LEU A 275 7.42 41.83 -40.10
CA LEU A 275 7.79 42.03 -41.51
C LEU A 275 7.52 43.48 -41.94
N LEU A 276 6.37 44.05 -41.53
CA LEU A 276 6.05 45.47 -41.75
C LEU A 276 7.02 46.41 -41.04
N ALA A 277 7.40 46.11 -39.79
CA ALA A 277 8.33 46.90 -39.00
C ALA A 277 9.77 46.89 -39.58
N ALA A 278 10.24 45.72 -40.04
CA ALA A 278 11.56 45.59 -40.67
C ALA A 278 11.69 46.44 -41.94
N THR A 279 10.59 46.67 -42.67
CA THR A 279 10.56 47.60 -43.82
C THR A 279 10.64 49.08 -43.45
N LEU A 280 10.27 49.44 -42.21
CA LEU A 280 10.23 50.82 -41.74
C LEU A 280 11.58 51.28 -41.17
N GLU A 281 12.43 50.36 -40.69
CA GLU A 281 13.56 50.74 -39.83
C GLU A 281 14.93 50.95 -40.51
N ASP A 282 15.34 50.29 -41.61
CA ASP A 282 16.81 50.28 -41.85
C ASP A 282 17.43 50.15 -43.27
N ASP A 283 16.77 50.50 -44.39
CA ASP A 283 17.52 50.53 -45.68
C ASP A 283 17.12 51.66 -46.66
N PRO A 284 18.02 52.62 -46.97
CA PRO A 284 17.86 53.55 -48.09
C PRO A 284 17.96 52.87 -49.47
N ASN A 285 18.39 51.61 -49.56
CA ASN A 285 18.18 50.80 -50.76
C ASN A 285 16.76 50.25 -50.81
N TYR A 286 15.98 50.86 -51.71
CA TYR A 286 14.61 50.62 -52.16
C TYR A 286 14.07 49.18 -52.31
N SER A 287 14.82 48.11 -52.01
CA SER A 287 14.42 46.73 -52.34
C SER A 287 13.31 46.15 -51.43
N ASN A 288 13.31 46.45 -50.13
CA ASN A 288 12.28 45.94 -49.19
C ASN A 288 10.93 46.70 -49.30
N ASN A 289 10.93 47.93 -49.84
CA ASN A 289 9.70 48.72 -50.03
C ASN A 289 8.71 48.13 -51.06
N MET A 290 9.16 47.19 -51.91
CA MET A 290 8.27 46.50 -52.85
C MET A 290 7.33 45.50 -52.15
N GLU A 291 7.75 44.86 -51.05
CA GLU A 291 6.91 43.86 -50.37
C GLU A 291 5.74 44.48 -49.60
N VAL A 292 5.92 45.66 -48.99
CA VAL A 292 4.82 46.34 -48.26
C VAL A 292 3.80 46.94 -49.21
N ASN A 293 4.24 47.52 -50.33
CA ASN A 293 3.31 47.99 -51.38
C ASN A 293 2.54 46.84 -52.02
N ALA A 294 3.12 45.63 -52.09
CA ALA A 294 2.42 44.44 -52.56
C ALA A 294 1.28 43.99 -51.63
N LEU A 295 1.32 44.34 -50.33
CA LEU A 295 0.31 43.97 -49.32
C LEU A 295 -0.85 44.97 -49.19
N GLN A 296 -1.02 45.91 -50.12
CA GLN A 296 -2.10 46.92 -50.07
C GLN A 296 -3.50 46.38 -50.41
N THR A 297 -3.60 45.14 -50.88
CA THR A 297 -4.87 44.54 -51.29
C THR A 297 -5.24 43.39 -50.37
N GLU A 298 -6.55 43.22 -50.16
CA GLU A 298 -7.12 42.12 -49.36
C GLU A 298 -6.64 40.74 -49.87
N ALA A 299 -6.54 40.57 -51.19
CA ALA A 299 -6.03 39.35 -51.81
C ALA A 299 -4.57 39.06 -51.44
N ALA A 300 -3.69 40.07 -51.49
CA ALA A 300 -2.27 39.88 -51.16
C ALA A 300 -2.04 39.60 -49.67
N VAL A 301 -2.78 40.28 -48.79
CA VAL A 301 -2.76 39.99 -47.35
C VAL A 301 -3.26 38.57 -47.07
N THR A 302 -4.33 38.16 -47.75
CA THR A 302 -4.88 36.80 -47.64
C THR A 302 -3.85 35.75 -48.06
N ASP A 303 -3.19 35.91 -49.21
CA ASP A 303 -2.18 34.95 -49.69
C ASP A 303 -0.96 34.89 -48.76
N LYS A 304 -0.53 36.02 -48.20
CA LYS A 304 0.58 36.04 -47.24
C LYS A 304 0.20 35.37 -45.92
N LEU A 305 -0.99 35.64 -45.39
CA LEU A 305 -1.51 34.96 -44.20
C LEU A 305 -1.68 33.46 -44.45
N LYS A 306 -2.18 33.04 -45.62
CA LYS A 306 -2.22 31.62 -46.02
C LYS A 306 -0.84 30.98 -46.01
N THR A 307 0.16 31.68 -46.53
CA THR A 307 1.54 31.18 -46.54
C THR A 307 2.06 30.96 -45.11
N LEU A 308 1.79 31.91 -44.21
CA LEU A 308 2.17 31.80 -42.80
C LEU A 308 1.35 30.74 -42.04
N PHE A 309 0.06 30.61 -42.34
CA PHE A 309 -0.80 29.55 -41.78
C PHE A 309 -0.31 28.17 -42.23
N ASN A 310 0.07 28.03 -43.51
CA ASN A 310 0.63 26.79 -44.05
C ASN A 310 2.06 26.49 -43.58
N ALA A 311 2.79 27.49 -43.08
CA ALA A 311 4.09 27.29 -42.43
C ALA A 311 3.94 26.86 -40.95
N ASN A 312 2.75 27.01 -40.36
CA ASN A 312 2.46 26.59 -38.99
C ASN A 312 1.76 25.22 -39.01
N GLU A 313 2.36 24.22 -38.36
CA GLU A 313 1.84 22.84 -38.33
C GLU A 313 0.39 22.72 -37.81
N VAL A 314 -0.07 23.67 -36.99
CA VAL A 314 -1.41 23.68 -36.40
C VAL A 314 -2.44 24.37 -37.31
N LEU A 315 -2.01 25.27 -38.19
CA LEU A 315 -2.88 26.08 -39.06
C LEU A 315 -2.86 25.63 -40.53
N VAL A 316 -2.02 24.65 -40.88
CA VAL A 316 -1.93 24.07 -42.23
C VAL A 316 -3.32 23.75 -42.79
N GLY A 317 -3.61 24.29 -43.98
CA GLY A 317 -4.88 24.09 -44.67
C GLY A 317 -6.06 24.92 -44.15
N LYS A 318 -5.90 25.72 -43.09
CA LYS A 318 -6.91 26.70 -42.67
C LYS A 318 -6.82 27.98 -43.52
N GLU A 319 -7.99 28.50 -43.85
CA GLU A 319 -8.15 29.77 -44.56
C GLU A 319 -8.16 30.93 -43.55
N PRO A 320 -7.42 32.03 -43.79
CA PRO A 320 -7.53 33.25 -42.99
C PRO A 320 -8.96 33.79 -43.03
N THR A 321 -9.49 34.22 -41.89
CA THR A 321 -10.84 34.82 -41.85
C THR A 321 -10.82 36.24 -42.38
N THR A 322 -11.99 36.77 -42.77
CA THR A 322 -12.13 38.17 -43.22
C THR A 322 -11.68 39.16 -42.12
N ASP A 323 -11.92 38.83 -40.85
CA ASP A 323 -11.47 39.65 -39.72
C ASP A 323 -9.94 39.61 -39.56
N ASP A 324 -9.30 38.45 -39.76
CA ASP A 324 -7.83 38.32 -39.73
C ASP A 324 -7.18 39.18 -40.82
N VAL A 325 -7.75 39.15 -42.03
CA VAL A 325 -7.26 39.92 -43.18
C VAL A 325 -7.47 41.42 -42.96
N LYS A 326 -8.64 41.81 -42.43
CA LYS A 326 -8.96 43.22 -42.14
C LYS A 326 -8.04 43.81 -41.07
N GLU A 327 -7.74 43.05 -40.02
CA GLU A 327 -6.84 43.50 -38.95
C GLU A 327 -5.42 43.76 -39.49
N VAL A 328 -4.91 42.88 -40.36
CA VAL A 328 -3.60 43.07 -41.01
C VAL A 328 -3.64 44.24 -42.00
N LEU A 329 -4.71 44.41 -42.78
CA LEU A 329 -4.91 45.58 -43.65
C LEU A 329 -4.87 46.91 -42.87
N ASP A 330 -5.54 46.98 -41.72
CA ASP A 330 -5.50 48.15 -40.84
C ASP A 330 -4.06 48.44 -40.35
N MET A 331 -3.27 47.39 -40.07
CA MET A 331 -1.85 47.53 -39.71
C MET A 331 -1.00 48.02 -40.88
N VAL A 332 -1.22 47.50 -42.09
CA VAL A 332 -0.55 47.95 -43.33
C VAL A 332 -0.88 49.43 -43.60
N GLU A 333 -2.14 49.83 -43.48
CA GLU A 333 -2.58 51.21 -43.70
C GLU A 333 -1.97 52.18 -42.67
N LYS A 334 -1.92 51.79 -41.38
CA LYS A 334 -1.25 52.57 -40.34
C LYS A 334 0.25 52.72 -40.61
N SER A 335 0.90 51.65 -41.07
CA SER A 335 2.33 51.65 -41.40
C SER A 335 2.64 52.55 -42.60
N LEU A 336 1.82 52.49 -43.65
CA LEU A 336 1.92 53.39 -44.82
C LEU A 336 1.70 54.86 -44.44
N LYS A 337 0.72 55.15 -43.57
CA LYS A 337 0.48 56.51 -43.05
C LYS A 337 1.66 57.02 -42.21
N ALA A 338 2.34 56.15 -41.46
CA ALA A 338 3.55 56.49 -40.72
C ALA A 338 4.74 56.78 -41.67
N GLN A 339 4.90 55.98 -42.73
CA GLN A 339 5.91 56.18 -43.78
C GLN A 339 5.77 57.55 -44.46
N ILE A 340 4.53 57.94 -44.82
CA ILE A 340 4.24 59.26 -45.44
C ILE A 340 4.61 60.41 -44.50
N LYS A 341 4.50 60.22 -43.18
CA LYS A 341 4.88 61.22 -42.17
C LYS A 341 6.40 61.35 -41.98
N ILE A 342 7.15 60.29 -42.27
CA ILE A 342 8.62 60.22 -42.19
C ILE A 342 9.28 60.92 -43.39
N ASP A 343 8.64 60.92 -44.56
CA ASP A 343 9.16 61.66 -45.73
C ASP A 343 9.03 63.19 -45.61
N ASP A 344 8.05 63.70 -44.84
CA ASP A 344 7.90 65.13 -44.54
C ASP A 344 8.83 65.65 -43.42
N THR A 345 9.51 64.77 -42.67
CA THR A 345 10.37 65.14 -41.52
C THR A 345 11.87 64.98 -41.75
N LYS A 346 12.29 64.60 -42.96
CA LYS A 346 13.72 64.45 -43.33
C LYS A 346 14.52 65.76 -43.32
N GLU A 347 13.88 66.93 -43.33
CA GLU A 347 14.56 68.23 -43.16
C GLU A 347 14.95 68.52 -41.69
N ALA A 348 14.29 67.90 -40.70
CA ALA A 348 14.54 68.12 -39.27
C ALA A 348 15.65 67.24 -38.68
N ALA A 349 15.99 66.12 -39.35
CA ALA A 349 16.97 65.15 -38.87
C ALA A 349 18.44 65.63 -38.95
N LYS A 350 18.75 66.63 -39.79
CA LYS A 350 20.11 67.22 -39.88
C LYS A 350 20.53 67.98 -38.63
N LEU A 351 19.61 68.36 -37.74
CA LEU A 351 19.90 69.01 -36.46
C LEU A 351 20.00 68.03 -35.27
N LYS A 352 19.63 66.75 -35.43
CA LYS A 352 19.68 65.74 -34.36
C LYS A 352 21.04 65.03 -34.26
N ILE A 353 21.84 65.04 -35.32
CA ILE A 353 23.20 64.48 -35.35
C ILE A 353 24.16 65.23 -34.40
N LEU A 354 23.81 66.45 -33.96
CA LEU A 354 24.56 67.17 -32.91
C LEU A 354 24.08 66.85 -31.46
N ALA A 355 22.95 66.15 -31.31
CA ALA A 355 22.38 65.77 -30.00
C ALA A 355 22.67 64.30 -29.62
N GLU A 356 23.04 63.45 -30.58
CA GLU A 356 23.42 62.04 -30.34
C GLU A 356 24.78 61.87 -29.65
N GLN A 357 25.54 62.96 -29.46
CA GLN A 357 26.68 62.98 -28.52
C GLN A 357 26.26 63.01 -27.04
N GLN A 358 24.96 63.09 -26.72
CA GLN A 358 24.43 62.99 -25.34
C GLN A 358 23.69 61.68 -25.04
N GLU A 359 23.66 60.68 -25.95
CA GLU A 359 22.99 59.39 -25.70
C GLU A 359 23.92 58.28 -25.17
N VAL A 360 25.10 58.64 -24.65
CA VAL A 360 26.02 57.70 -23.98
C VAL A 360 25.48 57.26 -22.59
N ASP A 361 24.51 57.96 -22.01
CA ASP A 361 23.90 57.61 -20.72
C ASP A 361 22.73 56.60 -20.79
N ARG A 362 22.34 56.13 -21.99
CA ARG A 362 21.20 55.18 -22.14
C ARG A 362 21.58 53.72 -22.37
N PHE A 363 22.86 53.41 -22.54
CA PHE A 363 23.39 52.03 -22.59
C PHE A 363 23.79 51.47 -21.21
N SER A 364 23.12 51.92 -20.14
CA SER A 364 23.17 51.23 -18.85
C SER A 364 22.00 50.25 -18.77
N PRO A 365 22.24 48.93 -18.63
CA PRO A 365 21.19 48.01 -18.20
C PRO A 365 20.63 48.56 -16.89
N ARG A 366 19.33 48.83 -16.82
CA ARG A 366 18.69 49.19 -15.56
C ARG A 366 18.64 47.94 -14.69
N PHE A 367 19.43 47.93 -13.62
CA PHE A 367 19.34 46.94 -12.55
C PHE A 367 18.25 47.39 -11.59
N GLU A 368 17.13 46.68 -11.63
CA GLU A 368 16.08 46.75 -10.60
C GLU A 368 16.36 45.62 -9.61
N ASP A 369 16.50 45.93 -8.33
CA ASP A 369 16.40 44.90 -7.29
C ASP A 369 14.96 44.32 -7.29
N ASN A 370 14.73 43.24 -6.55
CA ASN A 370 13.40 42.62 -6.43
C ASN A 370 12.31 43.56 -5.83
N ASN A 371 12.66 44.79 -5.44
CA ASN A 371 11.79 45.82 -4.90
C ASN A 371 11.67 47.06 -5.80
N GLY A 372 12.28 47.07 -6.99
CA GLY A 372 12.23 48.20 -7.93
C GLY A 372 13.09 49.41 -7.56
N ASN A 373 14.06 49.27 -6.65
CA ASN A 373 15.03 50.32 -6.33
C ASN A 373 16.31 50.17 -7.17
N LEU A 374 16.78 51.30 -7.71
CA LEU A 374 18.02 51.41 -8.49
C LEU A 374 19.25 51.37 -7.58
N ASP A 375 19.98 50.26 -7.55
CA ASP A 375 21.25 50.12 -6.82
C ASP A 375 22.48 50.53 -7.67
N VAL A 376 22.34 51.62 -8.42
CA VAL A 376 23.40 52.19 -9.28
C VAL A 376 24.62 52.62 -8.45
N LYS A 377 24.41 52.90 -7.16
CA LYS A 377 25.47 53.37 -6.27
C LYS A 377 26.49 52.27 -5.94
N GLN A 378 26.04 51.06 -5.57
CA GLN A 378 26.97 49.98 -5.24
C GLN A 378 27.81 49.55 -6.45
N GLN A 379 27.22 49.54 -7.65
CA GLN A 379 27.95 49.23 -8.87
C GLN A 379 28.97 50.31 -9.23
N ASN A 380 28.58 51.59 -9.18
CA ASN A 380 29.52 52.70 -9.38
C ASN A 380 30.66 52.67 -8.35
N ASP A 381 30.36 52.36 -7.08
CA ASP A 381 31.37 52.22 -6.03
C ASP A 381 32.33 51.05 -6.32
N VAL A 382 31.84 49.92 -6.86
CA VAL A 382 32.66 48.78 -7.29
C VAL A 382 33.52 49.14 -8.52
N GLU A 383 32.93 49.77 -9.54
CA GLU A 383 33.64 50.23 -10.74
C GLU A 383 34.74 51.23 -10.38
N ASP A 384 34.43 52.21 -9.52
CA ASP A 384 35.37 53.22 -9.05
C ASP A 384 36.52 52.57 -8.28
N ASN A 385 36.22 51.66 -7.34
CA ASN A 385 37.24 50.98 -6.54
C ASN A 385 38.18 50.09 -7.38
N ILE A 386 37.63 49.34 -8.35
CA ILE A 386 38.43 48.44 -9.19
C ILE A 386 39.27 49.25 -10.18
N LEU A 387 38.66 50.23 -10.87
CA LEU A 387 39.32 50.98 -11.94
C LEU A 387 40.30 52.04 -11.43
N THR A 388 40.29 52.37 -10.14
CA THR A 388 41.34 53.21 -9.52
C THR A 388 42.74 52.59 -9.66
N GLN A 389 42.84 51.26 -9.85
CA GLN A 389 44.12 50.58 -10.08
C GLN A 389 44.71 50.89 -11.47
N LEU A 390 43.88 50.95 -12.51
CA LEU A 390 44.28 51.31 -13.88
C LEU A 390 44.35 52.83 -14.07
N PHE A 391 43.45 53.57 -13.43
CA PHE A 391 43.28 55.01 -13.56
C PHE A 391 43.37 55.70 -12.19
N PRO A 392 44.55 55.71 -11.53
CA PRO A 392 44.69 56.34 -10.22
C PRO A 392 44.40 57.84 -10.28
N ASP A 393 43.78 58.35 -9.21
CA ASP A 393 43.48 59.77 -9.05
C ASP A 393 44.73 60.63 -9.26
N VAL A 394 44.62 61.67 -10.09
CA VAL A 394 45.71 62.62 -10.36
C VAL A 394 45.48 63.90 -9.56
N ASP A 395 46.57 64.50 -9.08
CA ASP A 395 46.59 65.82 -8.45
C ASP A 395 45.71 66.80 -9.25
N THR A 396 44.73 67.43 -8.58
CA THR A 396 43.60 68.20 -9.14
C THR A 396 44.00 69.49 -9.85
N LYS A 397 45.29 69.67 -10.15
CA LYS A 397 45.89 70.88 -10.72
C LYS A 397 46.04 70.85 -12.25
N ASN A 398 45.76 69.73 -12.91
CA ASN A 398 45.82 69.62 -14.37
C ASN A 398 44.49 69.06 -14.93
N GLU A 399 43.58 69.98 -15.28
CA GLU A 399 42.24 69.66 -15.80
C GLU A 399 42.27 68.79 -17.07
N GLU A 400 43.25 68.98 -17.95
CA GLU A 400 43.37 68.21 -19.20
C GLU A 400 43.67 66.72 -18.94
N ASN A 401 44.56 66.43 -17.99
CA ASN A 401 44.87 65.05 -17.60
C ASN A 401 43.69 64.35 -16.90
N THR A 402 42.92 65.09 -16.11
CA THR A 402 41.72 64.56 -15.45
C THR A 402 40.63 64.20 -16.47
N ILE A 403 40.42 65.04 -17.49
CA ILE A 403 39.46 64.76 -18.57
C ILE A 403 39.91 63.54 -19.40
N ALA A 404 41.18 63.48 -19.79
CA ALA A 404 41.72 62.37 -20.59
C ALA A 404 41.57 61.01 -19.87
N LYS A 405 41.84 60.96 -18.56
CA LYS A 405 41.64 59.74 -17.76
C LYS A 405 40.18 59.35 -17.58
N LYS A 406 39.29 60.34 -17.39
CA LYS A 406 37.85 60.07 -17.35
C LYS A 406 37.37 59.47 -18.66
N MET A 407 37.79 60.03 -19.81
CA MET A 407 37.47 59.48 -21.13
C MET A 407 38.04 58.07 -21.33
N ALA A 408 39.25 57.79 -20.84
CA ALA A 408 39.85 56.45 -20.90
C ALA A 408 39.08 55.43 -20.05
N LYS A 409 38.65 55.82 -18.85
CA LYS A 409 37.79 55.01 -17.97
C LYS A 409 36.43 54.73 -18.60
N ASP A 410 35.76 55.75 -19.11
CA ASP A 410 34.45 55.62 -19.76
C ASP A 410 34.56 54.73 -21.02
N LYS A 411 35.66 54.87 -21.78
CA LYS A 411 35.95 53.99 -22.91
C LYS A 411 36.18 52.54 -22.47
N PHE A 412 36.96 52.31 -21.42
CA PHE A 412 37.21 50.97 -20.87
C PHE A 412 35.90 50.28 -20.46
N LEU A 413 35.02 51.00 -19.73
CA LEU A 413 33.71 50.50 -19.32
C LEU A 413 32.81 50.18 -20.51
N LYS A 414 32.82 51.04 -21.54
CA LYS A 414 32.08 50.80 -22.77
C LYS A 414 32.56 49.53 -23.47
N ASP A 415 33.87 49.40 -23.66
CA ASP A 415 34.47 48.27 -24.37
C ASP A 415 34.25 46.96 -23.59
N PHE A 416 34.31 46.99 -22.25
CA PHE A 416 33.94 45.87 -21.38
C PHE A 416 32.49 45.39 -21.58
N ARG A 417 31.55 46.34 -21.68
CA ARG A 417 30.13 46.00 -21.90
C ARG A 417 29.92 45.42 -23.30
N VAL A 418 30.55 46.01 -24.32
CA VAL A 418 30.49 45.51 -25.70
C VAL A 418 31.06 44.10 -25.79
N ALA A 419 32.19 43.82 -25.15
CA ALA A 419 32.76 42.46 -25.11
C ALA A 419 31.81 41.48 -24.39
N SER A 420 31.18 41.90 -23.29
CA SER A 420 30.19 41.07 -22.60
C SER A 420 28.99 40.72 -23.48
N GLU A 421 28.49 41.67 -24.27
CA GLU A 421 27.39 41.44 -25.22
C GLU A 421 27.83 40.53 -26.37
N ASN A 422 29.01 40.77 -26.95
CA ASN A 422 29.57 39.99 -28.06
C ASN A 422 29.86 38.52 -27.70
N TRP A 423 29.98 38.18 -26.42
CA TRP A 423 30.23 36.82 -25.96
C TRP A 423 29.03 36.21 -25.21
N ASP A 424 27.87 36.87 -25.24
CA ASP A 424 26.64 36.56 -24.49
C ASP A 424 26.87 36.32 -22.98
N ILE A 425 27.87 36.98 -22.40
CA ILE A 425 28.20 36.86 -20.98
C ILE A 425 27.27 37.74 -20.15
N SER A 426 26.61 37.14 -19.15
CA SER A 426 25.67 37.85 -18.31
C SER A 426 26.33 38.57 -17.15
N ILE A 427 26.66 39.84 -17.34
CA ILE A 427 27.18 40.73 -16.29
C ILE A 427 26.07 41.39 -15.44
N LYS A 428 24.87 40.79 -15.39
CA LYS A 428 23.72 41.37 -14.70
C LYS A 428 23.77 41.27 -13.17
N ASP A 429 24.59 40.36 -12.66
CA ASP A 429 24.84 40.20 -11.23
C ASP A 429 26.05 41.08 -10.85
N PRO A 430 25.90 42.07 -9.94
CA PRO A 430 26.99 42.94 -9.53
C PRO A 430 28.23 42.21 -9.00
N ALA A 431 28.05 41.06 -8.34
CA ALA A 431 29.17 40.26 -7.82
C ALA A 431 29.94 39.56 -8.95
N VAL A 432 29.23 39.06 -9.96
CA VAL A 432 29.82 38.48 -11.18
C VAL A 432 30.56 39.56 -11.96
N TYR A 433 29.90 40.70 -12.20
CA TYR A 433 30.46 41.86 -12.88
C TYR A 433 31.76 42.34 -12.23
N GLY A 434 31.73 42.61 -10.93
CA GLY A 434 32.90 43.05 -10.18
C GLY A 434 34.02 42.02 -10.17
N SER A 435 33.70 40.72 -10.09
CA SER A 435 34.71 39.65 -10.09
C SER A 435 35.42 39.51 -11.44
N ILE A 436 34.67 39.55 -12.54
CA ILE A 436 35.23 39.49 -13.90
C ILE A 436 36.04 40.76 -14.19
N MET A 437 35.52 41.93 -13.81
CA MET A 437 36.23 43.20 -13.98
C MET A 437 37.53 43.26 -13.18
N GLN A 438 37.52 42.85 -11.90
CA GLN A 438 38.73 42.81 -11.08
C GLN A 438 39.77 41.86 -11.68
N LYS A 439 39.36 40.64 -12.07
CA LYS A 439 40.26 39.68 -12.74
C LYS A 439 40.86 40.24 -14.02
N MET A 440 40.06 40.96 -14.81
CA MET A 440 40.55 41.59 -16.03
C MET A 440 41.57 42.69 -15.72
N VAL A 441 41.30 43.54 -14.73
CA VAL A 441 42.25 44.57 -14.27
C VAL A 441 43.55 43.95 -13.76
N ASP A 442 43.46 42.88 -12.96
CA ASP A 442 44.64 42.15 -12.47
C ASP A 442 45.49 41.63 -13.63
N LEU A 443 44.84 41.03 -14.65
CA LEU A 443 45.51 40.53 -15.85
C LEU A 443 46.20 41.63 -16.68
N ILE A 444 45.58 42.81 -16.79
CA ILE A 444 46.18 43.98 -17.48
C ILE A 444 47.38 44.50 -16.70
N MET A 445 47.30 44.55 -15.38
CA MET A 445 48.38 45.02 -14.51
C MET A 445 49.57 44.06 -14.46
N ASP A 446 49.31 42.76 -14.55
CA ASP A 446 50.35 41.72 -14.58
C ASP A 446 51.09 41.65 -15.93
N ASP A 447 50.48 42.09 -17.02
CA ASP A 447 51.14 42.18 -18.33
C ASP A 447 51.94 43.49 -18.45
N ASN A 448 53.27 43.40 -18.49
CA ASN A 448 54.17 44.57 -18.57
C ASN A 448 53.95 45.45 -19.83
N ASN A 449 53.13 45.02 -20.79
CA ASN A 449 52.73 45.78 -21.98
C ASN A 449 51.36 46.50 -21.83
N GLY A 450 50.58 46.22 -20.78
CA GLY A 450 49.25 46.81 -20.53
C GLY A 450 49.26 48.14 -19.75
N ALA A 451 50.43 48.76 -19.57
CA ALA A 451 50.65 49.90 -18.69
C ALA A 451 49.86 51.18 -19.05
N ASP A 452 49.21 51.24 -20.22
CA ASP A 452 48.36 52.35 -20.62
C ASP A 452 46.88 52.18 -20.23
N GLY A 453 46.51 51.04 -19.62
CA GLY A 453 45.15 50.74 -19.17
C GLY A 453 44.15 50.53 -20.32
N THR A 454 44.63 50.23 -21.54
CA THR A 454 43.75 49.98 -22.68
C THR A 454 43.02 48.65 -22.56
N PHE A 455 41.72 48.68 -22.88
CA PHE A 455 40.90 47.47 -22.94
C PHE A 455 41.36 46.57 -24.09
N GLN A 456 41.47 45.27 -23.83
CA GLN A 456 41.72 44.25 -24.86
C GLN A 456 40.79 43.05 -24.64
N ASP A 457 40.13 42.59 -25.70
CA ASP A 457 39.19 41.45 -25.66
C ASP A 457 39.82 40.19 -25.07
N TYR A 458 41.11 39.96 -25.32
CA TYR A 458 41.87 38.85 -24.77
C TYR A 458 41.82 38.78 -23.24
N PHE A 459 42.02 39.92 -22.55
CA PHE A 459 41.99 39.95 -21.08
C PHE A 459 40.57 39.77 -20.54
N PHE A 460 39.56 40.25 -21.25
CA PHE A 460 38.16 40.01 -20.90
C PHE A 460 37.82 38.52 -20.99
N ILE A 461 38.12 37.89 -22.12
CA ILE A 461 37.85 36.46 -22.39
C ILE A 461 38.54 35.58 -21.35
N LYS A 462 39.81 35.87 -21.03
CA LYS A 462 40.56 35.16 -20.00
C LYS A 462 39.96 35.37 -18.60
N ALA A 463 39.54 36.59 -18.25
CA ALA A 463 38.89 36.87 -16.98
C ALA A 463 37.54 36.13 -16.82
N VAL A 464 36.74 36.07 -17.89
CA VAL A 464 35.49 35.30 -17.97
C VAL A 464 35.75 33.81 -17.79
N ASN A 465 36.74 33.27 -18.51
CA ASN A 465 37.12 31.86 -18.40
C ASN A 465 37.61 31.52 -16.98
N ASP A 466 38.51 32.31 -16.41
CA ASP A 466 39.01 32.12 -15.04
C ASP A 466 37.90 32.18 -13.98
N TYR A 467 36.85 32.97 -14.22
CA TYR A 467 35.71 33.08 -13.33
C TYR A 467 34.79 31.86 -13.44
N TYR A 468 34.31 31.52 -14.63
CA TYR A 468 33.30 30.47 -14.83
C TYR A 468 33.88 29.05 -14.88
N SER A 469 35.15 28.87 -15.24
CA SER A 469 35.82 27.56 -15.22
C SER A 469 36.19 27.10 -13.81
N ASN A 470 36.07 27.98 -12.80
CA ASN A 470 36.21 27.59 -11.41
C ASN A 470 35.12 26.58 -10.99
N THR A 471 35.50 25.32 -10.77
CA THR A 471 34.58 24.24 -10.40
C THR A 471 33.91 24.43 -9.04
N SER A 472 34.45 25.28 -8.16
CA SER A 472 33.76 25.64 -6.92
C SER A 472 32.58 26.57 -7.14
N LEU A 473 32.51 27.25 -8.28
CA LEU A 473 31.38 28.08 -8.69
C LEU A 473 30.33 27.19 -9.37
N ASN A 474 29.28 26.86 -8.61
CA ASN A 474 28.19 26.00 -9.06
C ASN A 474 26.91 26.78 -9.38
N THR A 475 27.06 28.02 -9.85
CA THR A 475 25.91 28.80 -10.32
C THR A 475 25.38 28.21 -11.64
N PRO A 476 24.07 28.32 -11.94
CA PRO A 476 23.51 27.82 -13.20
C PRO A 476 24.24 28.37 -14.43
N GLU A 477 24.66 29.64 -14.39
CA GLU A 477 25.43 30.28 -15.45
C GLU A 477 26.81 29.64 -15.63
N ALA A 478 27.54 29.37 -14.54
CA ALA A 478 28.85 28.72 -14.59
C ALA A 478 28.77 27.27 -15.11
N VAL A 479 27.72 26.55 -14.73
CA VAL A 479 27.46 25.19 -15.23
C VAL A 479 27.10 25.24 -16.71
N ALA A 480 26.25 26.17 -17.13
CA ALA A 480 25.89 26.36 -18.54
C ALA A 480 27.12 26.73 -19.38
N PHE A 481 28.00 27.60 -18.86
CA PHE A 481 29.22 28.03 -19.54
C PHE A 481 30.15 26.86 -19.81
N ARG A 482 30.48 26.08 -18.76
CA ARG A 482 31.33 24.88 -18.90
C ARG A 482 30.70 23.82 -19.81
N SER A 483 29.38 23.65 -19.73
CA SER A 483 28.66 22.70 -20.58
C SER A 483 28.64 23.12 -22.05
N GLY A 484 28.57 24.43 -22.32
CA GLY A 484 28.67 25.01 -23.67
C GLY A 484 30.06 24.86 -24.28
N LEU A 485 31.12 25.00 -23.48
CA LEU A 485 32.49 24.78 -23.94
C LEU A 485 32.69 23.30 -24.28
N GLN A 486 32.26 22.43 -23.37
CA GLN A 486 32.35 20.98 -23.55
C GLN A 486 31.58 20.49 -24.78
N SER A 487 30.40 21.03 -25.08
CA SER A 487 29.60 20.61 -26.23
C SER A 487 30.21 21.03 -27.57
N LEU A 488 31.06 22.06 -27.58
CA LEU A 488 31.86 22.46 -28.75
C LEU A 488 33.24 21.79 -28.80
N GLY A 489 33.59 20.97 -27.80
CA GLY A 489 34.92 20.36 -27.71
C GLY A 489 36.02 21.37 -27.40
N LEU A 490 35.67 22.47 -26.74
CA LEU A 490 36.58 23.51 -26.30
C LEU A 490 36.90 23.34 -24.83
N ASP A 491 38.17 23.52 -24.45
CA ASP A 491 38.62 23.49 -23.07
C ASP A 491 38.48 24.87 -22.39
N SER A 492 38.37 25.94 -23.18
CA SER A 492 38.33 27.32 -22.71
C SER A 492 37.77 28.29 -23.76
N LEU A 493 37.38 29.49 -23.34
CA LEU A 493 36.92 30.53 -24.26
C LEU A 493 38.09 31.17 -25.04
N GLU A 494 39.30 31.16 -24.46
CA GLU A 494 40.54 31.56 -25.12
C GLU A 494 40.83 30.67 -26.33
N GLN A 495 40.55 29.36 -26.24
CA GLN A 495 40.66 28.45 -27.37
C GLN A 495 39.67 28.81 -28.49
N ALA A 496 38.45 29.23 -28.13
CA ALA A 496 37.47 29.72 -29.10
C ALA A 496 37.98 30.97 -29.83
N GLN A 497 38.55 31.92 -29.09
CA GLN A 497 39.14 33.13 -29.65
C GLN A 497 40.32 32.81 -30.57
N GLN A 498 41.23 31.92 -30.16
CA GLN A 498 42.37 31.53 -30.98
C GLN A 498 41.91 30.90 -32.31
N LEU A 499 40.91 30.02 -32.28
CA LEU A 499 40.35 29.42 -33.49
C LEU A 499 39.71 30.47 -34.41
N ALA A 500 39.06 31.49 -33.84
CA ALA A 500 38.50 32.60 -34.62
C ALA A 500 39.59 33.42 -35.31
N GLU A 501 40.70 33.71 -34.60
CA GLU A 501 41.86 34.42 -35.14
C GLU A 501 42.61 33.60 -36.21
N GLU A 502 42.60 32.27 -36.10
CA GLU A 502 43.17 31.32 -37.08
C GLU A 502 42.27 31.10 -38.32
N GLY A 503 41.10 31.75 -38.37
CA GLY A 503 40.22 31.80 -39.55
C GLY A 503 38.92 30.99 -39.44
N ASP A 504 38.64 30.33 -38.31
CA ASP A 504 37.32 29.74 -38.05
C ASP A 504 36.35 30.81 -37.52
N THR A 505 35.94 31.72 -38.40
CA THR A 505 35.07 32.86 -38.05
C THR A 505 33.68 32.42 -37.55
N GLU A 506 33.32 31.14 -37.71
CA GLU A 506 32.04 30.59 -37.24
C GLU A 506 32.09 30.10 -35.78
N ILE A 507 33.27 29.92 -35.18
CA ILE A 507 33.39 29.36 -33.82
C ILE A 507 32.74 30.25 -32.76
N GLN A 508 32.80 31.57 -32.94
CA GLN A 508 32.14 32.54 -32.05
C GLN A 508 30.61 32.44 -32.14
N LEU A 509 30.04 32.36 -33.36
CA LEU A 509 28.60 32.15 -33.55
C LEU A 509 28.15 30.80 -32.99
N LYS A 510 28.96 29.73 -33.18
CA LYS A 510 28.70 28.40 -32.60
C LYS A 510 28.72 28.44 -31.07
N TRP A 511 29.64 29.20 -30.48
CA TRP A 511 29.66 29.47 -29.04
C TRP A 511 28.37 30.15 -28.58
N GLU A 512 28.00 31.27 -29.18
CA GLU A 512 26.79 32.04 -28.81
C GLU A 512 25.53 31.17 -28.89
N GLU A 513 25.32 30.46 -30.01
CA GLU A 513 24.15 29.60 -30.19
C GLU A 513 24.12 28.45 -29.17
N THR A 514 25.27 27.83 -28.93
CA THR A 514 25.37 26.67 -28.04
C THR A 514 25.22 27.08 -26.58
N PHE A 515 25.89 28.16 -26.16
CA PHE A 515 25.81 28.68 -24.81
C PHE A 515 24.39 29.17 -24.51
N LYS A 516 23.76 29.92 -25.43
CA LYS A 516 22.36 30.35 -25.30
C LYS A 516 21.41 29.17 -25.15
N LYS A 517 21.54 28.13 -25.99
CA LYS A 517 20.70 26.93 -25.92
C LYS A 517 20.86 26.18 -24.60
N VAL A 518 22.10 25.96 -24.17
CA VAL A 518 22.40 25.29 -22.88
C VAL A 518 21.85 26.09 -21.70
N ARG A 519 21.99 27.42 -21.76
CA ARG A 519 21.46 28.34 -20.75
C ARG A 519 19.93 28.33 -20.69
N GLU A 520 19.25 28.34 -21.84
CA GLU A 520 17.80 28.17 -21.95
C GLU A 520 17.35 26.81 -21.40
N ASP A 521 18.04 25.72 -21.72
CA ASP A 521 17.76 24.39 -21.18
C ASP A 521 17.90 24.34 -19.66
N PHE A 522 18.92 24.99 -19.09
CA PHE A 522 19.09 25.09 -17.63
C PHE A 522 17.99 25.93 -16.99
N ARG A 523 17.59 27.05 -17.59
CA ARG A 523 16.45 27.86 -17.13
C ARG A 523 15.16 27.07 -17.18
N ASN A 524 14.87 26.40 -18.29
CA ASN A 524 13.66 25.59 -18.46
C ASN A 524 13.62 24.44 -17.45
N LYS A 525 14.73 23.74 -17.22
CA LYS A 525 14.82 22.69 -16.17
C LYS A 525 14.67 23.25 -14.76
N ALA A 526 15.16 24.47 -14.49
CA ALA A 526 14.95 25.13 -13.22
C ALA A 526 13.48 25.50 -13.02
N PHE A 527 12.85 26.15 -14.01
CA PHE A 527 11.45 26.55 -13.99
C PHE A 527 10.49 25.36 -13.91
N GLU A 528 10.71 24.28 -14.68
CA GLU A 528 9.92 23.05 -14.56
C GLU A 528 9.98 22.43 -13.16
N ASN A 529 11.13 22.52 -12.50
CA ASN A 529 11.29 22.06 -11.12
C ASN A 529 10.65 23.02 -10.10
N PHE A 530 10.59 24.32 -10.39
CA PHE A 530 9.89 25.30 -9.57
C PHE A 530 8.37 25.15 -9.70
N ASP A 531 7.84 25.06 -10.92
CA ASP A 531 6.41 24.90 -11.19
C ASP A 531 5.87 23.58 -10.61
N LYS A 532 6.61 22.47 -10.75
CA LYS A 532 6.24 21.21 -10.09
C LYS A 532 6.18 21.34 -8.57
N LYS A 533 7.10 22.10 -7.96
CA LYS A 533 7.13 22.29 -6.50
C LYS A 533 6.06 23.27 -6.02
N ILE A 534 5.70 24.29 -6.79
CA ILE A 534 4.62 25.24 -6.48
C ILE A 534 3.25 24.58 -6.68
N PHE A 535 3.05 23.86 -7.79
CA PHE A 535 1.84 23.08 -8.05
C PHE A 535 1.59 22.01 -6.98
N ASN A 536 2.65 21.35 -6.50
CA ASN A 536 2.54 20.40 -5.39
C ASN A 536 2.21 21.09 -4.05
N LEU A 537 2.64 22.33 -3.84
CA LEU A 537 2.31 23.10 -2.63
C LEU A 537 0.87 23.61 -2.65
N GLN A 538 0.38 24.11 -3.78
CA GLN A 538 -1.01 24.56 -3.93
C GLN A 538 -1.99 23.38 -3.81
N ASN A 539 -1.69 22.24 -4.45
CA ASN A 539 -2.49 21.03 -4.28
C ASN A 539 -2.46 20.48 -2.85
N LEU A 540 -1.35 20.62 -2.12
CA LEU A 540 -1.28 20.21 -0.72
C LEU A 540 -2.13 21.14 0.16
N ASP A 541 -2.12 22.44 -0.14
CA ASP A 541 -2.91 23.44 0.56
C ASP A 541 -4.42 23.15 0.38
N GLU A 542 -4.88 22.95 -0.86
CA GLU A 542 -6.28 22.62 -1.16
C GLU A 542 -6.71 21.27 -0.57
N LYS A 543 -5.88 20.22 -0.69
CA LYS A 543 -6.18 18.89 -0.12
C LYS A 543 -6.22 18.91 1.40
N ALA A 544 -5.39 19.74 2.04
CA ALA A 544 -5.43 19.90 3.48
C ALA A 544 -6.73 20.60 3.92
N ASP A 545 -7.24 21.59 3.18
CA ASP A 545 -8.52 22.23 3.50
C ASP A 545 -9.69 21.26 3.38
N GLU A 546 -9.74 20.50 2.29
CA GLU A 546 -10.78 19.47 2.08
C GLU A 546 -10.75 18.44 3.21
N PHE A 547 -9.56 17.91 3.51
CA PHE A 547 -9.38 16.91 4.56
C PHE A 547 -9.71 17.44 5.97
N ILE A 548 -9.26 18.66 6.33
CA ILE A 548 -9.59 19.29 7.62
C ILE A 548 -11.10 19.46 7.78
N THR A 549 -11.78 19.89 6.72
CA THR A 549 -13.24 20.09 6.74
C THR A 549 -13.99 18.78 6.91
N GLU A 550 -13.51 17.69 6.32
CA GLU A 550 -14.17 16.39 6.37
C GLU A 550 -13.96 15.60 7.67
N VAL A 551 -12.85 15.82 8.39
CA VAL A 551 -12.51 15.01 9.58
C VAL A 551 -13.64 14.97 10.64
N PRO A 552 -14.26 16.10 11.03
CA PRO A 552 -15.39 16.09 11.96
C PRO A 552 -16.57 15.27 11.45
N ASP A 553 -17.00 15.49 10.20
CA ASP A 553 -18.15 14.82 9.59
C ASP A 553 -17.91 13.32 9.43
N ARG A 554 -16.70 12.92 9.00
CA ARG A 554 -16.29 11.51 8.86
C ARG A 554 -16.32 10.80 10.21
N VAL A 555 -15.87 11.44 11.28
CA VAL A 555 -15.90 10.88 12.63
C VAL A 555 -17.33 10.83 13.17
N GLU A 556 -18.11 11.89 13.01
CA GLU A 556 -19.50 11.97 13.48
C GLU A 556 -20.38 10.91 12.81
N THR A 557 -20.25 10.72 11.50
CA THR A 557 -20.96 9.68 10.72
C THR A 557 -20.61 8.26 11.16
N LEU A 558 -19.43 8.05 11.76
CA LEU A 558 -19.03 6.73 12.28
C LEU A 558 -19.55 6.45 13.68
N ILE A 559 -19.90 7.50 14.42
CA ILE A 559 -20.37 7.44 15.81
C ILE A 559 -21.90 7.57 15.86
N THR A 560 -22.51 8.11 14.80
CA THR A 560 -23.95 8.15 14.58
C THR A 560 -24.33 7.19 13.46
N LYS A 561 -25.19 6.21 13.75
CA LYS A 561 -25.78 5.31 12.74
C LYS A 561 -27.29 5.51 12.79
N ASP A 562 -27.89 5.82 11.65
CA ASP A 562 -29.33 6.14 11.52
C ASP A 562 -29.79 7.31 12.42
N GLY A 563 -28.92 8.31 12.63
CA GLY A 563 -29.20 9.47 13.48
C GLY A 563 -29.13 9.20 14.98
N VAL A 564 -28.73 8.00 15.39
CA VAL A 564 -28.61 7.64 16.81
C VAL A 564 -27.15 7.47 17.22
N ASN A 565 -26.75 8.21 18.25
CA ASN A 565 -25.41 8.14 18.82
C ASN A 565 -25.17 6.73 19.41
N LEU A 566 -24.19 6.02 18.87
CA LEU A 566 -23.84 4.65 19.27
C LEU A 566 -23.48 4.56 20.76
N ILE A 567 -22.87 5.59 21.33
CA ILE A 567 -22.49 5.65 22.73
C ILE A 567 -23.73 5.79 23.62
N ALA A 568 -24.68 6.66 23.24
CA ALA A 568 -25.92 6.85 23.99
C ALA A 568 -26.79 5.56 24.01
N ASN A 569 -26.90 4.88 22.86
CA ASN A 569 -27.58 3.59 22.76
C ASN A 569 -26.95 2.49 23.63
N VAL A 570 -25.62 2.51 23.76
CA VAL A 570 -24.91 1.57 24.62
C VAL A 570 -25.26 1.79 26.08
N GLU A 571 -25.35 3.04 26.53
CA GLU A 571 -25.74 3.35 27.91
C GLU A 571 -27.18 2.93 28.22
N GLU A 572 -28.10 3.10 27.27
CA GLU A 572 -29.48 2.62 27.40
C GLU A 572 -29.54 1.09 27.54
N LEU A 573 -28.79 0.37 26.72
CA LEU A 573 -28.74 -1.10 26.76
C LEU A 573 -28.06 -1.65 28.02
N ILE A 574 -27.06 -0.95 28.56
CA ILE A 574 -26.41 -1.31 29.83
C ILE A 574 -27.39 -1.15 31.01
N ASN A 575 -28.27 -0.16 30.95
CA ASN A 575 -29.23 0.13 32.01
C ASN A 575 -30.53 -0.69 31.90
N ALA A 576 -30.73 -1.42 30.79
CA ALA A 576 -31.90 -2.26 30.59
C ALA A 576 -31.88 -3.53 31.47
N PRO A 577 -33.05 -4.10 31.83
CA PRO A 577 -33.13 -5.32 32.63
C PRO A 577 -32.41 -6.51 31.99
N VAL A 578 -31.72 -7.30 32.83
CA VAL A 578 -30.92 -8.45 32.40
C VAL A 578 -31.80 -9.52 31.73
N SER A 579 -31.61 -9.71 30.42
CA SER A 579 -32.33 -10.70 29.61
C SER A 579 -31.41 -11.34 28.57
N GLU A 580 -31.80 -12.49 28.02
CA GLU A 580 -31.04 -13.14 26.93
C GLU A 580 -30.96 -12.28 25.67
N ASN A 581 -32.06 -11.59 25.34
CA ASN A 581 -32.09 -10.62 24.26
C ASN A 581 -31.20 -9.41 24.57
N GLY A 582 -31.11 -8.99 25.83
CA GLY A 582 -30.16 -7.97 26.28
C GLY A 582 -28.70 -8.36 26.02
N LEU A 583 -28.32 -9.61 26.28
CA LEU A 583 -26.95 -10.08 26.02
C LEU A 583 -26.62 -10.11 24.52
N LYS A 584 -27.51 -10.65 23.69
CA LYS A 584 -27.34 -10.65 22.22
C LYS A 584 -27.25 -9.23 21.66
N ASN A 585 -28.05 -8.31 22.17
CA ASN A 585 -28.00 -6.90 21.78
C ASN A 585 -26.70 -6.22 22.22
N LEU A 586 -26.17 -6.53 23.41
CA LEU A 586 -24.87 -6.04 23.88
C LEU A 586 -23.72 -6.59 23.04
N GLU A 587 -23.75 -7.86 22.62
CA GLU A 587 -22.72 -8.45 21.74
C GLU A 587 -22.73 -7.83 20.34
N LEU A 588 -23.93 -7.64 19.77
CA LEU A 588 -24.11 -6.96 18.49
C LEU A 588 -23.55 -5.53 18.57
N LYS A 589 -23.88 -4.79 19.64
CA LYS A 589 -23.36 -3.42 19.84
C LYS A 589 -21.87 -3.38 20.12
N ASN A 590 -21.32 -4.35 20.86
CA ASN A 590 -19.87 -4.47 21.02
C ASN A 590 -19.17 -4.60 19.67
N THR A 591 -19.74 -5.39 18.75
CA THR A 591 -19.22 -5.56 17.39
C THR A 591 -19.30 -4.26 16.59
N GLU A 592 -20.43 -3.54 16.65
CA GLU A 592 -20.62 -2.25 15.98
C GLU A 592 -19.65 -1.17 16.51
N VAL A 593 -19.55 -1.00 17.84
CA VAL A 593 -18.67 -0.01 18.48
C VAL A 593 -17.20 -0.35 18.22
N THR A 594 -16.82 -1.63 18.23
CA THR A 594 -15.45 -2.06 17.87
C THR A 594 -15.12 -1.77 16.41
N ALA A 595 -16.08 -1.93 15.49
CA ALA A 595 -15.89 -1.59 14.08
C ALA A 595 -15.74 -0.07 13.88
N SER A 596 -16.57 0.74 14.56
CA SER A 596 -16.44 2.21 14.54
C SER A 596 -15.10 2.67 15.12
N LEU A 597 -14.65 2.09 16.25
CA LEU A 597 -13.34 2.42 16.84
C LEU A 597 -12.19 2.18 15.86
N LYS A 598 -12.19 1.05 15.14
CA LYS A 598 -11.15 0.77 14.12
C LYS A 598 -11.13 1.83 13.02
N LYS A 599 -12.29 2.28 12.56
CA LYS A 599 -12.41 3.31 11.52
C LYS A 599 -11.95 4.69 12.02
N VAL A 600 -12.35 5.08 13.23
CA VAL A 600 -11.91 6.35 13.86
C VAL A 600 -10.39 6.35 14.10
N VAL A 601 -9.80 5.24 14.53
CA VAL A 601 -8.34 5.10 14.66
C VAL A 601 -7.61 5.25 13.32
N ASN A 602 -8.19 4.75 12.22
CA ASN A 602 -7.61 4.94 10.89
C ASN A 602 -7.65 6.41 10.45
N ILE A 603 -8.75 7.12 10.68
CA ILE A 603 -8.81 8.59 10.45
C ILE A 603 -7.72 9.30 11.26
N GLY A 604 -7.49 8.88 12.51
CA GLY A 604 -6.41 9.43 13.34
C GLY A 604 -5.02 9.26 12.73
N ARG A 605 -4.75 8.14 12.06
CA ARG A 605 -3.49 7.91 11.33
C ARG A 605 -3.39 8.79 10.08
N GLU A 606 -4.46 8.91 9.31
CA GLU A 606 -4.50 9.81 8.15
C GLU A 606 -4.19 11.27 8.55
N VAL A 607 -4.74 11.73 9.68
CA VAL A 607 -4.45 13.06 10.25
C VAL A 607 -2.97 13.17 10.66
N GLU A 608 -2.39 12.15 11.29
CA GLU A 608 -0.96 12.14 11.66
C GLU A 608 -0.02 12.16 10.44
N ASP A 609 -0.38 11.47 9.37
CA ASP A 609 0.39 11.47 8.11
C ASP A 609 0.38 12.86 7.47
N GLN A 610 -0.78 13.52 7.41
CA GLN A 610 -0.90 14.90 6.91
C GLN A 610 -0.12 15.91 7.76
N ILE A 611 -0.20 15.81 9.10
CA ILE A 611 0.62 16.62 10.02
C ILE A 611 2.11 16.45 9.73
N SER A 612 2.56 15.20 9.54
CA SER A 612 3.97 14.88 9.28
C SER A 612 4.42 15.44 7.94
N GLN A 613 3.58 15.33 6.91
CA GLN A 613 3.83 15.87 5.59
C GLN A 613 3.97 17.40 5.64
N ILE A 614 3.03 18.12 6.26
CA ILE A 614 3.11 19.59 6.39
C ILE A 614 4.34 20.02 7.20
N LYS A 615 4.66 19.33 8.31
CA LYS A 615 5.88 19.59 9.10
C LYS A 615 7.15 19.43 8.26
N SER A 616 7.22 18.39 7.41
CA SER A 616 8.37 18.17 6.53
C SER A 616 8.53 19.29 5.48
N TYR A 617 7.42 19.86 5.01
CA TYR A 617 7.43 20.98 4.08
C TYR A 617 7.83 22.29 4.75
N LEU A 618 7.29 22.59 5.93
CA LEU A 618 7.65 23.76 6.73
C LEU A 618 9.13 23.75 7.16
N ALA A 619 9.75 22.57 7.28
CA ALA A 619 11.16 22.42 7.61
C ALA A 619 12.11 22.69 6.43
N LEU A 620 11.61 22.95 5.20
CA LEU A 620 12.45 23.25 4.06
C LEU A 620 13.09 24.65 4.20
N PRO A 621 14.42 24.80 4.07
CA PRO A 621 15.13 26.07 4.28
C PRO A 621 14.60 27.26 3.48
N ARG A 622 13.98 27.00 2.32
CA ARG A 622 13.40 28.03 1.45
C ARG A 622 12.26 28.83 2.11
N PHE A 623 11.51 28.25 3.04
CA PHE A 623 10.45 28.99 3.76
C PHE A 623 11.01 30.01 4.76
N ASP A 624 12.28 29.87 5.14
CA ASP A 624 13.00 30.86 5.96
C ASP A 624 13.75 31.88 5.10
N GLN A 625 14.10 31.53 3.85
CA GLN A 625 14.98 32.31 2.98
C GLN A 625 14.23 33.14 1.91
N ASP A 626 12.99 32.79 1.57
CA ASP A 626 12.21 33.46 0.53
C ASP A 626 10.98 34.19 1.11
N PRO A 627 11.01 35.54 1.19
CA PRO A 627 9.90 36.34 1.71
C PRO A 627 8.59 36.17 0.93
N SER A 628 8.64 35.79 -0.35
CA SER A 628 7.43 35.60 -1.17
C SER A 628 6.59 34.39 -0.74
N LEU A 629 7.18 33.48 0.05
CA LEU A 629 6.50 32.29 0.59
C LEU A 629 5.93 32.50 1.99
N ALA A 630 6.03 33.72 2.55
CA ALA A 630 5.57 34.02 3.91
C ALA A 630 4.08 33.72 4.12
N ASP A 631 3.23 34.06 3.16
CA ASP A 631 1.78 33.81 3.22
C ASP A 631 1.46 32.32 3.14
N THR A 632 2.16 31.57 2.27
CA THR A 632 2.03 30.11 2.17
C THR A 632 2.49 29.42 3.46
N ARG A 633 3.58 29.89 4.06
CA ARG A 633 4.07 29.38 5.35
C ARG A 633 3.03 29.61 6.45
N ALA A 634 2.50 30.82 6.56
CA ALA A 634 1.48 31.16 7.55
C ALA A 634 0.20 30.33 7.37
N SER A 635 -0.23 30.10 6.11
CA SER A 635 -1.34 29.20 5.78
C SER A 635 -1.08 27.78 6.29
N LEU A 636 0.07 27.20 5.93
CA LEU A 636 0.43 25.82 6.32
C LEU A 636 0.61 25.68 7.84
N GLU A 637 1.15 26.68 8.53
CA GLU A 637 1.24 26.70 10.00
C GLU A 637 -0.14 26.77 10.66
N ASN A 638 -1.09 27.49 10.07
CA ASN A 638 -2.47 27.53 10.54
C ASN A 638 -3.18 26.18 10.34
N LYS A 639 -3.01 25.57 9.16
CA LYS A 639 -3.55 24.22 8.85
C LYS A 639 -2.95 23.16 9.75
N LEU A 640 -1.66 23.26 10.07
CA LEU A 640 -1.02 22.38 11.03
C LEU A 640 -1.69 22.45 12.41
N LYS A 641 -2.00 23.66 12.90
CA LYS A 641 -2.74 23.84 14.16
C LYS A 641 -4.15 23.25 14.10
N GLN A 642 -4.85 23.43 12.97
CA GLN A 642 -6.19 22.86 12.76
C GLN A 642 -6.17 21.34 12.72
N LEU A 643 -5.20 20.72 12.04
CA LEU A 643 -5.01 19.26 12.02
C LEU A 643 -4.63 18.72 13.40
N GLU A 644 -3.78 19.43 14.16
CA GLU A 644 -3.44 19.05 15.53
C GLU A 644 -4.67 19.10 16.45
N ALA A 645 -5.57 20.08 16.26
CA ALA A 645 -6.86 20.14 16.94
C ALA A 645 -7.80 18.99 16.50
N GLY A 646 -7.88 18.72 15.20
CA GLY A 646 -8.65 17.59 14.63
C GLY A 646 -8.16 16.24 15.14
N LYS A 647 -6.85 16.05 15.28
CA LYS A 647 -6.24 14.88 15.93
C LYS A 647 -6.72 14.75 17.38
N GLY A 648 -6.75 15.85 18.13
CA GLY A 648 -7.27 15.89 19.48
C GLY A 648 -8.73 15.44 19.57
N PHE A 649 -9.57 15.90 18.63
CA PHE A 649 -10.95 15.47 18.52
C PHE A 649 -11.09 13.97 18.21
N VAL A 650 -10.38 13.46 17.19
CA VAL A 650 -10.38 12.03 16.83
C VAL A 650 -9.94 11.14 17.99
N LEU A 651 -8.90 11.55 18.74
CA LEU A 651 -8.42 10.81 19.90
C LEU A 651 -9.43 10.79 21.05
N ASN A 652 -10.12 11.91 21.29
CA ASN A 652 -11.19 11.98 22.29
C ASN A 652 -12.33 11.01 21.94
N GLU A 653 -12.79 11.02 20.70
CA GLU A 653 -13.86 10.13 20.24
C GLU A 653 -13.46 8.65 20.26
N ALA A 654 -12.23 8.33 19.85
CA ALA A 654 -11.67 6.98 19.99
C ALA A 654 -11.64 6.53 21.46
N GLN A 655 -11.30 7.43 22.38
CA GLN A 655 -11.30 7.14 23.81
C GLN A 655 -12.73 6.91 24.35
N GLN A 656 -13.71 7.68 23.89
CA GLN A 656 -15.12 7.47 24.25
C GLN A 656 -15.63 6.10 23.77
N LEU A 657 -15.34 5.71 22.52
CA LEU A 657 -15.68 4.39 21.98
C LEU A 657 -14.99 3.26 22.76
N LYS A 658 -13.71 3.43 23.12
CA LYS A 658 -12.98 2.48 23.96
C LYS A 658 -13.63 2.34 25.34
N ASN A 659 -14.05 3.44 25.95
CA ASN A 659 -14.78 3.44 27.22
C ASN A 659 -16.12 2.70 27.09
N ALA A 660 -16.87 2.93 25.99
CA ALA A 660 -18.11 2.22 25.72
C ALA A 660 -17.89 0.69 25.60
N ILE A 661 -16.86 0.24 24.87
CA ILE A 661 -16.49 -1.19 24.78
C ILE A 661 -16.22 -1.78 26.18
N MET A 662 -15.47 -1.06 27.02
CA MET A 662 -15.20 -1.52 28.39
C MET A 662 -16.47 -1.64 29.22
N LYS A 663 -17.39 -0.66 29.12
CA LYS A 663 -18.69 -0.70 29.80
C LYS A 663 -19.55 -1.87 29.30
N ILE A 664 -19.61 -2.12 27.99
CA ILE A 664 -20.35 -3.26 27.40
C ILE A 664 -19.81 -4.58 27.93
N ARG A 665 -18.48 -4.79 27.88
CA ARG A 665 -17.85 -6.01 28.39
C ARG A 665 -18.14 -6.22 29.88
N SER A 666 -18.09 -5.16 30.68
CA SER A 666 -18.44 -5.24 32.10
C SER A 666 -19.92 -5.58 32.32
N ALA A 667 -20.83 -5.07 31.50
CA ALA A 667 -22.26 -5.38 31.58
C ALA A 667 -22.54 -6.82 31.16
N SER A 668 -21.99 -7.28 30.01
CA SER A 668 -22.08 -8.68 29.56
C SER A 668 -21.55 -9.65 30.62
N LYS A 669 -20.43 -9.31 31.29
CA LYS A 669 -19.89 -10.09 32.40
C LYS A 669 -20.90 -10.26 33.54
N LYS A 670 -21.51 -9.16 34.01
CA LYS A 670 -22.54 -9.22 35.06
C LYS A 670 -23.73 -10.09 34.67
N VAL A 671 -24.20 -9.98 33.42
CA VAL A 671 -25.34 -10.78 32.92
C VAL A 671 -25.02 -12.27 32.92
N VAL A 672 -23.80 -12.66 32.49
CA VAL A 672 -23.35 -14.05 32.49
C VAL A 672 -23.22 -14.56 33.92
N GLU A 673 -22.61 -13.78 34.83
CA GLU A 673 -22.49 -14.13 36.26
C GLU A 673 -23.86 -14.37 36.90
N THR A 674 -24.84 -13.48 36.69
CA THR A 674 -26.21 -13.65 37.21
C THR A 674 -26.88 -14.90 36.64
N LYS A 675 -26.80 -15.14 35.32
CA LYS A 675 -27.40 -16.33 34.70
C LYS A 675 -26.77 -17.64 35.14
N VAL A 676 -25.45 -17.66 35.37
CA VAL A 676 -24.74 -18.85 35.84
C VAL A 676 -25.12 -19.18 37.29
N ILE A 677 -25.30 -18.15 38.12
CA ILE A 677 -25.78 -18.30 39.51
C ILE A 677 -27.23 -18.83 39.50
N ASP A 678 -28.12 -18.22 38.70
CA ASP A 678 -29.53 -18.58 38.63
C ASP A 678 -29.77 -19.98 38.03
N ASN A 679 -29.08 -20.34 36.94
CA ASN A 679 -29.29 -21.64 36.27
C ASN A 679 -28.74 -22.84 37.06
N ASN A 680 -27.81 -22.61 37.99
CA ASN A 680 -27.19 -23.70 38.76
C ASN A 680 -27.63 -23.73 40.23
N ASN A 681 -28.52 -22.84 40.67
CA ASN A 681 -28.92 -22.70 42.09
C ASN A 681 -27.72 -22.62 43.05
N LEU A 682 -26.61 -22.04 42.61
CA LEU A 682 -25.38 -22.00 43.40
C LEU A 682 -25.44 -20.83 44.38
N ASN A 683 -25.49 -21.15 45.68
CA ASN A 683 -25.24 -20.17 46.74
C ASN A 683 -23.77 -19.71 46.65
N PRO A 684 -23.46 -18.40 46.58
CA PRO A 684 -22.09 -17.89 46.44
C PRO A 684 -21.06 -18.43 47.44
N GLU A 685 -21.50 -18.88 48.61
CA GLU A 685 -20.64 -19.47 49.66
C GLU A 685 -20.09 -20.87 49.31
N ASN A 686 -20.70 -21.60 48.36
CA ASN A 686 -20.34 -23.00 48.03
C ASN A 686 -19.46 -23.15 46.78
N ILE A 687 -19.10 -22.03 46.13
CA ILE A 687 -18.29 -22.01 44.90
C ILE A 687 -16.89 -22.64 45.12
N PRO A 688 -16.17 -22.40 46.23
CA PRO A 688 -14.85 -22.99 46.47
C PRO A 688 -14.85 -24.53 46.53
N ASP A 689 -15.88 -25.13 47.13
CA ASP A 689 -15.99 -26.59 47.28
C ASP A 689 -16.33 -27.25 45.94
N ALA A 690 -17.20 -26.64 45.13
CA ALA A 690 -17.52 -27.13 43.79
C ALA A 690 -16.30 -27.08 42.83
N VAL A 691 -15.44 -26.07 42.97
CA VAL A 691 -14.17 -25.96 42.24
C VAL A 691 -13.19 -27.06 42.68
N LYS A 692 -13.09 -27.31 43.98
CA LYS A 692 -12.21 -28.33 44.56
C LYS A 692 -12.61 -29.76 44.17
N ASP A 693 -13.90 -30.07 44.17
CA ASP A 693 -14.42 -31.39 43.79
C ASP A 693 -14.17 -31.70 42.31
N LYS A 694 -14.36 -30.70 41.43
CA LYS A 694 -14.07 -30.84 40.00
C LYS A 694 -12.58 -30.88 39.70
N ALA A 695 -11.76 -30.07 40.36
CA ALA A 695 -10.30 -30.12 40.26
C ALA A 695 -9.78 -31.52 40.62
N THR A 696 -10.35 -32.14 41.65
CA THR A 696 -10.04 -33.51 42.07
C THR A 696 -10.42 -34.53 41.00
N ALA A 697 -11.60 -34.39 40.37
CA ALA A 697 -12.04 -35.27 39.29
C ALA A 697 -11.15 -35.16 38.04
N ILE A 698 -10.74 -33.96 37.66
CA ILE A 698 -9.88 -33.71 36.50
C ILE A 698 -8.45 -34.22 36.76
N ALA A 699 -7.89 -33.94 37.94
CA ALA A 699 -6.59 -34.48 38.34
C ALA A 699 -6.59 -36.02 38.36
N PHE A 700 -7.70 -36.64 38.75
CA PHE A 700 -7.86 -38.09 38.70
C PHE A 700 -7.82 -38.63 37.26
N ILE A 701 -8.49 -37.97 36.30
CA ILE A 701 -8.46 -38.34 34.89
C ILE A 701 -7.04 -38.21 34.31
N LEU A 702 -6.33 -37.12 34.63
CA LEU A 702 -4.96 -36.87 34.18
C LEU A 702 -3.96 -37.88 34.74
N LYS A 703 -4.11 -38.28 36.01
CA LYS A 703 -3.29 -39.35 36.62
C LYS A 703 -3.57 -40.73 36.00
N LYS A 704 -4.84 -41.03 35.71
CA LYS A 704 -5.23 -42.32 35.12
C LYS A 704 -4.69 -42.49 33.69
N ASN A 705 -4.44 -41.39 32.99
CA ASN A 705 -3.90 -41.35 31.63
C ASN A 705 -2.43 -40.88 31.57
N ALA A 706 -1.65 -41.07 32.64
CA ALA A 706 -0.30 -40.49 32.83
C ALA A 706 0.69 -40.71 31.67
N GLU A 707 0.61 -41.85 30.95
CA GLU A 707 1.48 -42.14 29.80
C GLU A 707 1.12 -41.33 28.54
N ASN A 708 -0.16 -40.96 28.37
CA ASN A 708 -0.63 -40.17 27.23
C ASN A 708 -0.80 -38.68 27.55
N SER A 709 -0.88 -38.30 28.83
CA SER A 709 -1.04 -36.90 29.24
C SER A 709 0.28 -36.12 29.26
N GLY A 710 1.44 -36.79 29.20
CA GLY A 710 2.75 -36.14 29.32
C GLY A 710 3.09 -35.71 30.75
N LEU A 711 2.46 -36.34 31.76
CA LEU A 711 2.60 -35.93 33.16
C LEU A 711 4.05 -36.09 33.68
N ASN A 712 4.84 -37.00 33.12
CA ASN A 712 6.26 -37.12 33.45
C ASN A 712 7.11 -35.98 32.84
N ASP A 713 6.65 -35.38 31.74
CA ASP A 713 7.37 -34.32 31.03
C ASP A 713 7.20 -32.96 31.73
N VAL A 714 6.07 -32.75 32.43
CA VAL A 714 5.82 -31.50 33.17
C VAL A 714 6.83 -31.26 34.29
N HIS A 715 7.37 -32.33 34.89
CA HIS A 715 8.42 -32.25 35.91
C HIS A 715 9.78 -31.85 35.35
N ASN A 716 9.97 -31.94 34.02
CA ASN A 716 11.19 -31.53 33.32
C ASN A 716 11.12 -30.07 32.80
N LEU A 717 9.96 -29.41 32.90
CA LEU A 717 9.79 -28.00 32.51
C LEU A 717 10.50 -27.08 33.50
N LYS A 718 11.21 -26.08 32.98
CA LYS A 718 12.19 -25.31 33.76
C LYS A 718 11.55 -24.17 34.55
N THR A 719 10.45 -23.61 34.07
CA THR A 719 9.81 -22.43 34.66
C THR A 719 8.42 -22.72 35.23
N SER A 720 7.99 -21.87 36.17
CA SER A 720 6.65 -21.87 36.74
C SER A 720 5.58 -21.69 35.66
N GLU A 721 5.79 -20.73 34.75
CA GLU A 721 4.84 -20.40 33.69
C GLU A 721 4.69 -21.53 32.66
N GLU A 722 5.77 -22.22 32.27
CA GLU A 722 5.67 -23.41 31.40
C GLU A 722 4.81 -24.52 32.05
N ARG A 723 4.89 -24.69 33.37
CA ARG A 723 4.09 -25.70 34.08
C ARG A 723 2.63 -25.29 34.22
N LYS A 724 2.34 -24.00 34.44
CA LYS A 724 0.97 -23.47 34.44
C LYS A 724 0.32 -23.60 33.06
N GLU A 725 1.03 -23.22 32.01
CA GLU A 725 0.55 -23.30 30.62
C GLU A 725 0.30 -24.76 30.22
N TRP A 726 1.17 -25.69 30.64
CA TRP A 726 0.94 -27.11 30.43
C TRP A 726 -0.33 -27.59 31.14
N ILE A 727 -0.58 -27.19 32.38
CA ILE A 727 -1.82 -27.55 33.10
C ILE A 727 -3.04 -27.00 32.36
N LYS A 728 -2.98 -25.74 31.90
CA LYS A 728 -4.04 -25.09 31.13
C LYS A 728 -4.37 -25.86 29.84
N ASP A 729 -3.36 -26.21 29.05
CA ASP A 729 -3.51 -27.04 27.85
C ASP A 729 -4.18 -28.39 28.16
N LYS A 730 -3.81 -29.03 29.28
CA LYS A 730 -4.43 -30.29 29.69
C LYS A 730 -5.86 -30.14 30.22
N LEU A 731 -6.21 -28.99 30.81
CA LEU A 731 -7.59 -28.69 31.19
C LEU A 731 -8.49 -28.55 29.97
N GLU A 732 -8.01 -27.92 28.90
CA GLU A 732 -8.74 -27.80 27.63
C GLU A 732 -8.94 -29.18 26.98
N ILE A 733 -7.91 -30.03 26.97
CA ILE A 733 -7.96 -31.37 26.37
C ILE A 733 -8.89 -32.32 27.15
N VAL A 734 -8.81 -32.33 28.48
CA VAL A 734 -9.63 -33.24 29.31
C VAL A 734 -11.06 -32.76 29.44
N GLY A 735 -11.29 -31.45 29.34
CA GLY A 735 -12.57 -30.83 29.55
C GLY A 735 -13.49 -30.78 28.31
N GLY A 736 -12.95 -30.81 27.10
CA GLY A 736 -13.74 -30.63 25.87
C GLY A 736 -14.45 -29.26 25.79
N GLU A 737 -15.31 -29.07 24.78
CA GLU A 737 -16.02 -27.79 24.55
C GLU A 737 -16.88 -27.33 25.74
N ASP A 738 -17.47 -28.26 26.49
CA ASP A 738 -18.31 -27.96 27.66
C ASP A 738 -17.52 -27.35 28.81
N THR A 739 -16.27 -27.79 29.02
CA THR A 739 -15.41 -27.24 30.08
C THR A 739 -14.62 -26.02 29.58
N ALA A 740 -14.32 -25.93 28.29
CA ALA A 740 -13.77 -24.72 27.68
C ALA A 740 -14.77 -23.55 27.74
N GLY A 741 -16.06 -23.82 27.53
CA GLY A 741 -17.14 -22.84 27.73
C GLY A 741 -17.37 -22.49 29.20
N TRP A 742 -17.13 -23.43 30.13
CA TRP A 742 -17.25 -23.19 31.57
C TRP A 742 -16.03 -22.44 32.15
N ILE A 743 -14.81 -22.76 31.70
CA ILE A 743 -13.58 -22.05 32.06
C ILE A 743 -13.60 -20.65 31.45
N GLY A 744 -13.98 -20.51 30.18
CA GLY A 744 -14.16 -19.22 29.53
C GLY A 744 -15.35 -18.41 30.06
N GLY A 745 -16.38 -19.06 30.62
CA GLY A 745 -17.60 -18.44 31.12
C GLY A 745 -17.57 -18.05 32.60
N ILE A 746 -16.87 -18.80 33.46
CA ILE A 746 -16.78 -18.55 34.91
C ILE A 746 -15.44 -17.91 35.30
N PHE A 747 -14.34 -18.24 34.62
CA PHE A 747 -12.99 -17.84 35.03
C PHE A 747 -12.37 -16.81 34.08
N THR A 748 -13.04 -15.67 33.90
CA THR A 748 -12.49 -14.51 33.15
C THR A 748 -11.59 -13.60 34.00
N ASP A 749 -11.36 -13.95 35.27
CA ASP A 749 -10.35 -13.36 36.14
C ASP A 749 -9.19 -14.34 36.31
N THR A 750 -7.97 -13.86 36.01
CA THR A 750 -6.69 -14.56 36.25
C THR A 750 -6.57 -15.13 37.66
N SER A 751 -7.20 -14.51 38.68
CA SER A 751 -7.10 -14.97 40.08
C SER A 751 -7.80 -16.31 40.34
N THR A 752 -8.92 -16.57 39.66
CA THR A 752 -9.74 -17.78 39.84
C THR A 752 -9.29 -18.92 38.93
N GLU A 753 -8.83 -18.58 37.72
CA GLU A 753 -8.11 -19.50 36.83
C GLU A 753 -6.82 -19.99 37.53
N ASP A 754 -6.05 -19.07 38.13
CA ASP A 754 -4.88 -19.41 38.94
C ASP A 754 -5.24 -20.29 40.14
N ALA A 755 -6.40 -20.09 40.77
CA ALA A 755 -6.86 -20.92 41.89
C ALA A 755 -7.20 -22.35 41.44
N LEU A 756 -7.82 -22.52 40.27
CA LEU A 756 -8.09 -23.83 39.68
C LEU A 756 -6.79 -24.51 39.23
N ILE A 757 -5.89 -23.79 38.55
CA ILE A 757 -4.58 -24.28 38.13
C ILE A 757 -3.76 -24.70 39.36
N ARG A 758 -3.73 -23.90 40.43
CA ARG A 758 -3.09 -24.26 41.71
C ARG A 758 -3.72 -25.51 42.32
N SER A 759 -5.05 -25.58 42.39
CA SER A 759 -5.74 -26.73 42.97
C SER A 759 -5.46 -28.03 42.19
N VAL A 760 -5.45 -27.97 40.85
CA VAL A 760 -5.11 -29.10 39.99
C VAL A 760 -3.63 -29.45 40.11
N ALA A 761 -2.74 -28.46 40.17
CA ALA A 761 -1.30 -28.65 40.37
C ALA A 761 -1.00 -29.34 41.71
N GLU A 762 -1.63 -28.89 42.80
CA GLU A 762 -1.53 -29.52 44.13
C GLU A 762 -1.99 -30.97 44.10
N GLN A 763 -3.14 -31.25 43.47
CA GLN A 763 -3.65 -32.61 43.34
C GLN A 763 -2.73 -33.49 42.48
N LEU A 764 -2.06 -32.92 41.47
CA LEU A 764 -1.10 -33.62 40.61
C LEU A 764 0.33 -33.66 41.19
N ASN A 765 0.57 -33.01 42.34
CA ASN A 765 1.89 -32.84 42.97
C ASN A 765 2.91 -32.13 42.05
N ILE A 766 2.46 -31.12 41.29
CA ILE A 766 3.27 -30.28 40.41
C ILE A 766 3.55 -28.95 41.13
N ASP A 767 4.83 -28.64 41.33
CA ASP A 767 5.28 -27.40 41.96
C ASP A 767 5.27 -26.25 40.95
N ILE A 768 4.22 -25.44 40.97
CA ILE A 768 4.06 -24.31 40.05
C ILE A 768 4.56 -22.99 40.62
N ASP A 769 5.01 -22.92 41.87
CA ASP A 769 5.43 -21.66 42.50
C ASP A 769 6.96 -21.52 42.60
N THR A 770 7.71 -22.62 42.49
CA THR A 770 9.17 -22.60 42.66
C THR A 770 9.92 -22.75 41.34
N PRO A 771 10.74 -21.76 40.90
CA PRO A 771 11.52 -21.90 39.67
C PRO A 771 12.68 -22.91 39.85
N SER A 772 12.92 -23.75 38.83
CA SER A 772 13.67 -25.02 38.97
C SER A 772 15.16 -24.90 39.36
N TRP A 773 15.77 -23.73 39.19
CA TRP A 773 17.15 -23.44 39.55
C TRP A 773 17.46 -23.46 41.06
N SER A 774 16.47 -23.52 41.95
CA SER A 774 16.70 -23.48 43.41
C SER A 774 17.03 -24.84 44.06
N LYS A 775 16.91 -25.96 43.35
CA LYS A 775 17.19 -27.31 43.90
C LYS A 775 18.53 -27.92 43.46
N GLY A 776 19.45 -27.09 42.96
CA GLY A 776 20.78 -27.50 42.47
C GLY A 776 21.97 -27.00 43.29
N SER A 777 21.96 -27.01 44.63
CA SER A 777 23.21 -26.80 45.42
C SER A 777 23.22 -27.28 46.87
N GLN A 778 22.32 -28.16 47.32
CA GLN A 778 22.43 -28.77 48.66
C GLN A 778 22.71 -30.27 48.58
N GLY A 779 23.96 -30.58 48.21
CA GLY A 779 24.49 -31.93 48.29
C GLY A 779 26.01 -31.91 48.36
N ARG A 780 26.54 -32.17 49.57
CA ARG A 780 27.96 -32.45 49.93
C ARG A 780 28.85 -31.24 50.25
N ASN A 781 28.78 -30.79 51.51
CA ASN A 781 30.02 -30.57 52.26
C ASN A 781 29.81 -30.82 53.76
N LYS A 782 29.89 -32.10 54.17
CA LYS A 782 30.23 -32.49 55.55
C LYS A 782 31.60 -33.15 55.51
N GLY A 783 32.64 -32.32 55.53
CA GLY A 783 34.03 -32.70 55.71
C GLY A 783 34.63 -31.82 56.80
N ARG A 784 34.95 -32.47 57.93
CA ARG A 784 35.83 -32.07 59.05
C ARG A 784 36.69 -30.80 58.86
N ASN A 785 36.64 -29.92 59.87
CA ASN A 785 37.78 -29.33 60.59
C ASN A 785 37.21 -28.64 61.86
N ASN A 786 37.34 -29.23 63.05
CA ASN A 786 38.41 -28.97 64.02
C ASN A 786 39.09 -27.59 63.87
N ARG A 787 38.68 -26.61 64.70
CA ARG A 787 39.56 -25.93 65.69
C ARG A 787 38.79 -24.87 66.50
N GLN A 788 39.04 -24.93 67.81
CA GLN A 788 38.61 -24.08 68.94
C GLN A 788 37.17 -24.23 69.41
#